data_AF-A0AA35UN31-F1
#
_entry.id   AF-A0AA35UN31-F1
#
_cell.length_a   1.000
_cell.length_b   1.000
_cell.length_c   1.000
_cell.angle_alpha   90.00
_cell.angle_beta   90.00
_cell.angle_gamma   90.00
#
_symmetry.space_group_name_H-M   'P 1'
#
loop_
_entity.id
_entity.type
_entity.pdbx_description
1 polymer ?
#
loop_
_entity_poly.entity_id
_entity_poly.type
_entity_poly.pdbx_seq_one_letter_code
_entity_poly.pdbx_strand_id
1 'polypeptide(L)'
;MMKEPMKMKKYLWLWAGGLCLGGLFWGASWAAVSCSADYVVENQTASGFKATVRIVNHGDAVDGWTVTWTMPEGQKITRLRNGKYVRKKGAVSVKNNASNRKVAAGEVIEFGFQASHKGSNRIPVDIALNGTRCAGTVSPAVATAATAAETCEASYRVSEQWNSGFTAEVKIRNDGPALAGWNVAWEMPDGQEITNSWNGRFVQTGAHVDVGNLDWNKDIPPGSNIEFGFNGSHTGRNRTPASLSVNGVKCTMAVITPPPSPRPASCEATYQISDQWNTGFTANVRIRNDGDPLAGWTVVWDMPDGQRVTNSWNGRFAQSGSHVEVGHLDWNRDIATGSNIEFGFNGSHAGANRAPSSLSLNGVACALVTVAPSPTPAPTATPSPIPTPTPSPAPPASPSPAPTPTPAPTSSPSPTPVPTGPCQADYQVTAQWNDGFTANVKVRNNGTALDGWTVAWTMPSGQTVTGMWNGQYVQTGPQVAVTPAGWNRQIASGASIEFGFNGSHSGTNAVSGVLTLNGAACATTTGGGTPTPTPVPVAPGTPAGLSATVADNAVVNLVWTAADAYAQGFRIERRTAGGVDWTLVAETAAGAPSFGDGTVAMGNDYEYRVYAFNAVGNSPPATASASLPTLLKYGESQYQKQGCASCHGKDGKGGFTNKPLVHFTADQLATLTEIIRVRMPPSKPANCVSNCAAGTAKYIIEVLAAAASGGGGGGGNACAGSPPPGGRALRLLTRQEYQNTVNDLLGLSENLVHLLPEENRVDGFDNNVATNLVTSIRLEAFLTQAEALAAKAVQQNWNALLPCTQQDAACARRFVEAFGKRAYRRPLTTEEADAYAALFGQGSFREGVEATITHMLVSPNFLYRSELGEAQADGTYKLTPYETASALSYLFLGSLPDGELVSAADQNLLDTPDQRIAQASRLLSLPRSRNRVGHFVGQWLLGTSPYTLPEKDQAVYPRYDAAVRSAMSEELIGFFDLVAFESTQSFPELFTANYVVVDDTLADYYGLGRPGGSGFAPVTVSDGTRTGILTLGAVLSRYANSNESHPFKRGGFLYKRLLCRDLPLPANAGFIQAPQPDPNATTRQRFEFHSKSNTSCYGCHQYLDGPGFGFENYDGASIFRASENGQAIDASGVLRGLETFTPTEELSFTDLPDLSRKIAASPTAAQCAARQYYRFATGRREASSDSCALDSFLQTYSANGHNLQTMLLGIVNAPGFTVRRADQ
;
A
#
# COMPACT_ATOMS: atom_id res chain seq x y z
N MET A 1 35.29 -70.87 -31.04
CA MET A 1 34.36 -71.12 -32.17
C MET A 1 32.95 -71.27 -31.61
N MET A 2 32.05 -70.44 -32.15
CA MET A 2 30.60 -70.63 -32.34
C MET A 2 29.72 -71.22 -31.23
N LYS A 3 28.83 -70.34 -30.74
CA LYS A 3 27.35 -70.45 -30.73
C LYS A 3 26.73 -71.76 -30.19
N GLU A 4 26.04 -71.62 -29.03
CA GLU A 4 24.58 -71.78 -28.81
C GLU A 4 23.75 -72.66 -29.78
N PRO A 5 22.56 -73.26 -29.44
CA PRO A 5 21.67 -72.94 -28.28
C PRO A 5 20.70 -74.07 -27.76
N MET A 6 19.83 -73.66 -26.81
CA MET A 6 18.37 -73.98 -26.70
C MET A 6 17.80 -75.24 -25.96
N LYS A 7 17.12 -74.92 -24.83
CA LYS A 7 15.70 -75.19 -24.46
C LYS A 7 15.19 -76.56 -23.91
N MET A 8 14.64 -76.43 -22.69
CA MET A 8 13.28 -76.83 -22.22
C MET A 8 12.92 -78.26 -21.76
N LYS A 9 12.25 -78.27 -20.58
CA LYS A 9 11.05 -79.02 -20.11
C LYS A 9 11.20 -80.28 -19.23
N LYS A 10 10.83 -80.08 -17.94
CA LYS A 10 9.91 -80.84 -17.06
C LYS A 10 9.62 -82.33 -17.35
N TYR A 11 9.69 -83.20 -16.34
CA TYR A 11 8.56 -83.69 -15.49
C TYR A 11 8.96 -84.86 -14.54
N LEU A 12 8.17 -85.01 -13.46
CA LEU A 12 7.78 -86.25 -12.76
C LEU A 12 8.66 -86.92 -11.68
N TRP A 13 8.27 -86.69 -10.42
CA TRP A 13 7.76 -87.63 -9.40
C TRP A 13 8.51 -88.95 -9.05
N LEU A 14 8.93 -88.96 -7.77
CA LEU A 14 8.61 -89.89 -6.67
C LEU A 14 9.36 -91.22 -6.43
N TRP A 15 9.64 -91.36 -5.11
CA TRP A 15 9.97 -92.50 -4.25
C TRP A 15 11.40 -93.07 -4.35
N ALA A 16 12.31 -92.78 -3.40
CA ALA A 16 12.37 -93.10 -1.96
C ALA A 16 13.05 -94.46 -1.70
N GLY A 17 14.19 -94.40 -1.00
CA GLY A 17 14.88 -95.58 -0.48
C GLY A 17 16.37 -95.38 -0.17
N GLY A 18 16.67 -94.73 0.96
CA GLY A 18 17.82 -95.06 1.81
C GLY A 18 19.21 -94.51 1.44
N LEU A 19 19.66 -93.50 2.18
CA LEU A 19 21.00 -93.46 2.78
C LEU A 19 21.08 -92.33 3.82
N CYS A 20 21.53 -92.72 5.02
CA CYS A 20 21.89 -91.82 6.11
C CYS A 20 22.97 -90.82 5.68
N LEU A 21 22.79 -89.54 6.01
CA LEU A 21 23.82 -88.63 6.54
C LEU A 21 23.21 -87.23 6.79
N GLY A 22 23.27 -86.77 8.04
CA GLY A 22 23.19 -85.35 8.42
C GLY A 22 21.79 -84.76 8.62
N GLY A 23 21.23 -84.91 9.82
CA GLY A 23 19.97 -84.28 10.20
C GLY A 23 20.00 -83.64 11.59
N LEU A 24 19.96 -82.30 11.58
CA LEU A 24 19.08 -81.47 12.42
C LEU A 24 19.46 -81.33 13.90
N PHE A 25 20.22 -80.29 14.22
CA PHE A 25 19.71 -79.08 14.88
C PHE A 25 20.69 -77.95 14.52
N TRP A 26 20.17 -76.85 13.98
CA TRP A 26 20.55 -75.44 14.19
C TRP A 26 19.63 -74.61 13.28
N GLY A 27 18.97 -73.62 13.87
CA GLY A 27 17.72 -73.04 13.38
C GLY A 27 17.80 -72.38 12.00
N ALA A 28 16.77 -72.64 11.18
CA ALA A 28 16.46 -71.81 10.03
C ALA A 28 16.04 -70.42 10.51
N SER A 29 16.87 -69.41 10.28
CA SER A 29 16.40 -68.03 10.26
C SER A 29 15.54 -67.87 9.01
N TRP A 30 14.22 -67.78 9.20
CA TRP A 30 13.33 -67.26 8.17
C TRP A 30 13.71 -65.79 7.97
N ALA A 31 14.48 -65.49 6.92
CA ALA A 31 14.72 -64.13 6.46
C ALA A 31 13.35 -63.51 6.12
N ALA A 32 12.89 -62.57 6.95
CA ALA A 32 11.63 -61.88 6.73
C ALA A 32 11.81 -60.91 5.56
N VAL A 33 11.32 -61.28 4.37
CA VAL A 33 11.18 -60.32 3.26
C VAL A 33 10.07 -59.34 3.65
N SER A 34 10.42 -58.22 4.24
CA SER A 34 9.52 -57.07 4.40
C SER A 34 9.70 -56.13 3.22
N CYS A 35 8.63 -55.62 2.61
CA CYS A 35 8.71 -54.66 1.51
C CYS A 35 7.58 -53.65 1.61
N SER A 36 7.76 -52.46 1.01
CA SER A 36 6.66 -51.51 0.77
C SER A 36 6.47 -51.29 -0.72
N ALA A 37 5.24 -50.99 -1.14
CA ALA A 37 4.92 -50.82 -2.55
C ALA A 37 4.04 -49.59 -2.77
N ASP A 38 4.45 -48.75 -3.71
CA ASP A 38 3.71 -47.59 -4.21
C ASP A 38 3.29 -47.86 -5.67
N TYR A 39 2.02 -47.57 -5.97
CA TYR A 39 1.46 -47.66 -7.31
C TYR A 39 0.90 -46.29 -7.69
N VAL A 40 1.53 -45.63 -8.67
CA VAL A 40 1.19 -44.25 -9.07
C VAL A 40 0.67 -44.26 -10.49
N VAL A 41 -0.50 -43.64 -10.73
CA VAL A 41 -1.01 -43.38 -12.08
C VAL A 41 -0.51 -42.01 -12.51
N GLU A 42 0.44 -41.97 -13.44
CA GLU A 42 1.13 -40.76 -13.88
C GLU A 42 0.27 -39.91 -14.83
N ASN A 43 -0.58 -40.57 -15.61
CA ASN A 43 -1.44 -39.93 -16.61
C ASN A 43 -2.61 -40.86 -16.96
N GLN A 44 -3.83 -40.35 -16.98
CA GLN A 44 -5.04 -41.10 -17.31
C GLN A 44 -5.87 -40.40 -18.38
N THR A 45 -6.31 -41.16 -19.37
CA THR A 45 -7.25 -40.75 -20.41
C THR A 45 -8.56 -41.53 -20.28
N ALA A 46 -9.57 -41.17 -21.09
CA ALA A 46 -10.87 -41.83 -21.08
C ALA A 46 -10.83 -43.35 -21.35
N SER A 47 -9.76 -43.88 -21.97
CA SER A 47 -9.64 -45.29 -22.35
C SER A 47 -8.33 -45.98 -21.94
N GLY A 48 -7.40 -45.27 -21.29
CA GLY A 48 -6.11 -45.83 -20.87
C GLY A 48 -5.39 -45.00 -19.81
N PHE A 49 -4.29 -45.53 -19.29
CA PHE A 49 -3.46 -44.86 -18.30
C PHE A 49 -2.00 -45.32 -18.35
N LYS A 50 -1.10 -44.49 -17.81
CA LYS A 50 0.30 -44.83 -17.51
C LYS A 50 0.45 -44.94 -16.00
N ALA A 51 1.14 -45.97 -15.53
CA ALA A 51 1.39 -46.16 -14.11
C ALA A 51 2.82 -46.63 -13.85
N THR A 52 3.35 -46.28 -12.68
CA THR A 52 4.64 -46.71 -12.17
C THR A 52 4.46 -47.42 -10.84
N VAL A 53 5.14 -48.57 -10.70
CA VAL A 53 5.15 -49.37 -9.49
C VAL A 53 6.56 -49.31 -8.91
N ARG A 54 6.64 -48.84 -7.66
CA ARG A 54 7.88 -48.68 -6.92
C ARG A 54 7.81 -49.56 -5.67
N ILE A 55 8.77 -50.46 -5.49
CA ILE A 55 8.83 -51.36 -4.33
C ILE A 55 10.14 -51.17 -3.61
N VAL A 56 10.09 -50.86 -2.32
CA VAL A 56 11.26 -50.79 -1.45
C VAL A 56 11.41 -52.12 -0.74
N ASN A 57 12.57 -52.77 -0.86
CA ASN A 57 12.88 -53.98 -0.10
C ASN A 57 13.41 -53.59 1.28
N HIS A 58 12.64 -53.83 2.34
CA HIS A 58 13.04 -53.58 3.74
C HIS A 58 13.67 -54.80 4.40
N GLY A 59 13.58 -55.98 3.77
CA GLY A 59 14.17 -57.22 4.25
C GLY A 59 15.58 -57.45 3.71
N ASP A 60 16.08 -58.67 3.91
CA ASP A 60 17.39 -59.09 3.40
C ASP A 60 17.50 -58.94 1.88
N ALA A 61 18.74 -58.83 1.37
CA ALA A 61 19.01 -58.67 -0.05
C ALA A 61 18.41 -59.82 -0.88
N VAL A 62 17.75 -59.47 -1.99
CA VAL A 62 17.05 -60.41 -2.87
C VAL A 62 17.84 -60.60 -4.18
N ASP A 63 18.22 -61.84 -4.50
CA ASP A 63 18.80 -62.23 -5.80
C ASP A 63 17.76 -62.94 -6.66
N GLY A 64 17.12 -62.17 -7.54
CA GLY A 64 15.98 -62.60 -8.35
C GLY A 64 14.66 -62.25 -7.68
N TRP A 65 13.95 -61.29 -8.27
CA TRP A 65 12.67 -60.82 -7.75
C TRP A 65 11.53 -60.96 -8.76
N THR A 66 10.36 -61.22 -8.21
CA THR A 66 9.09 -61.33 -8.90
C THR A 66 8.06 -60.49 -8.15
N VAL A 67 7.44 -59.54 -8.85
CA VAL A 67 6.35 -58.73 -8.33
C VAL A 67 5.03 -59.25 -8.89
N THR A 68 4.05 -59.53 -8.05
CA THR A 68 2.73 -60.03 -8.46
C THR A 68 1.60 -59.18 -7.92
N TRP A 69 0.56 -58.98 -8.72
CA TRP A 69 -0.71 -58.38 -8.30
C TRP A 69 -1.88 -58.83 -9.19
N THR A 70 -3.11 -58.61 -8.74
CA THR A 70 -4.32 -58.90 -9.52
C THR A 70 -4.76 -57.66 -10.29
N MET A 71 -4.90 -57.78 -11.62
CA MET A 71 -5.45 -56.66 -12.41
C MET A 71 -6.97 -56.60 -12.25
N PRO A 72 -7.53 -55.43 -11.91
CA PRO A 72 -8.98 -55.22 -11.88
C PRO A 72 -9.67 -55.52 -13.22
N GLU A 73 -10.95 -55.91 -13.15
CA GLU A 73 -11.73 -56.35 -14.31
C GLU A 73 -11.82 -55.24 -15.38
N GLY A 74 -11.61 -55.61 -16.65
CA GLY A 74 -11.61 -54.66 -17.77
C GLY A 74 -10.28 -53.96 -18.07
N GLN A 75 -9.24 -54.14 -17.24
CA GLN A 75 -7.92 -53.56 -17.48
C GLN A 75 -6.96 -54.51 -18.22
N LYS A 76 -6.14 -53.97 -19.15
CA LYS A 76 -5.12 -54.75 -19.88
C LYS A 76 -3.83 -53.94 -20.08
N ILE A 77 -2.70 -54.48 -19.63
CA ILE A 77 -1.37 -53.91 -19.91
C ILE A 77 -1.06 -54.00 -21.40
N THR A 78 -0.76 -52.85 -22.01
CA THR A 78 -0.43 -52.74 -23.44
C THR A 78 1.07 -52.55 -23.67
N ARG A 79 1.82 -51.99 -22.70
CA ARG A 79 3.27 -51.79 -22.78
C ARG A 79 3.91 -51.80 -21.39
N LEU A 80 5.11 -52.36 -21.23
CA LEU A 80 5.88 -52.39 -19.98
C LEU A 80 7.31 -51.88 -20.21
N ARG A 81 7.88 -51.15 -19.25
CA ARG A 81 9.29 -50.74 -19.20
C ARG A 81 9.95 -51.37 -17.96
N ASN A 82 11.23 -51.71 -18.04
CA ASN A 82 12.05 -52.22 -16.92
C ASN A 82 11.61 -53.59 -16.30
N GLY A 83 11.04 -54.50 -17.10
CA GLY A 83 10.77 -55.88 -16.67
C GLY A 83 10.20 -56.77 -17.78
N LYS A 84 9.92 -58.04 -17.46
CA LYS A 84 9.12 -58.96 -18.29
C LYS A 84 7.90 -59.43 -17.52
N TYR A 85 6.72 -59.48 -18.15
CA TYR A 85 5.50 -59.91 -17.47
C TYR A 85 4.88 -61.19 -18.03
N VAL A 86 4.20 -61.94 -17.16
CA VAL A 86 3.37 -63.11 -17.49
C VAL A 86 2.01 -62.94 -16.83
N ARG A 87 0.92 -63.21 -17.56
CA ARG A 87 -0.45 -63.14 -17.04
C ARG A 87 -1.07 -64.54 -16.95
N LYS A 88 -1.67 -64.89 -15.81
CA LYS A 88 -2.37 -66.17 -15.63
C LYS A 88 -3.59 -65.97 -14.72
N LYS A 89 -4.80 -66.31 -15.21
CA LYS A 89 -6.09 -66.21 -14.48
C LYS A 89 -6.31 -64.85 -13.75
N GLY A 90 -6.02 -63.73 -14.42
CA GLY A 90 -6.26 -62.38 -13.86
C GLY A 90 -5.08 -61.75 -13.10
N ALA A 91 -4.15 -62.56 -12.57
CA ALA A 91 -2.93 -62.07 -11.94
C ALA A 91 -1.84 -61.72 -12.97
N VAL A 92 -1.15 -60.60 -12.74
CA VAL A 92 0.04 -60.16 -13.46
C VAL A 92 1.27 -60.42 -12.59
N SER A 93 2.31 -60.99 -13.20
CA SER A 93 3.61 -61.20 -12.57
C SER A 93 4.69 -60.54 -13.40
N VAL A 94 5.42 -59.57 -12.84
CA VAL A 94 6.59 -58.92 -13.43
C VAL A 94 7.85 -59.48 -12.79
N LYS A 95 8.82 -59.89 -13.60
CA LYS A 95 10.11 -60.42 -13.14
C LYS A 95 11.27 -59.54 -13.57
N ASN A 96 12.32 -59.57 -12.75
CA ASN A 96 13.59 -58.91 -12.99
C ASN A 96 14.21 -59.30 -14.35
N ASN A 97 14.96 -58.37 -14.94
CA ASN A 97 15.86 -58.63 -16.06
C ASN A 97 17.30 -58.84 -15.54
N ALA A 98 18.26 -59.11 -16.43
CA ALA A 98 19.64 -59.39 -16.03
C ALA A 98 20.33 -58.21 -15.32
N SER A 99 19.97 -56.96 -15.68
CA SER A 99 20.58 -55.73 -15.18
C SER A 99 20.06 -55.24 -13.82
N ASN A 100 18.91 -55.74 -13.35
CA ASN A 100 18.30 -55.32 -12.09
C ASN A 100 17.98 -56.52 -11.18
N ARG A 101 18.74 -57.61 -11.31
CA ARG A 101 18.46 -58.89 -10.66
C ARG A 101 18.70 -58.89 -9.15
N LYS A 102 19.73 -58.17 -8.68
CA LYS A 102 20.08 -58.07 -7.26
C LYS A 102 19.57 -56.75 -6.71
N VAL A 103 18.92 -56.81 -5.56
CA VAL A 103 18.37 -55.65 -4.85
C VAL A 103 18.75 -55.80 -3.39
N ALA A 104 19.57 -54.89 -2.88
CA ALA A 104 19.98 -54.88 -1.47
C ALA A 104 18.82 -54.45 -0.56
N ALA A 105 19.01 -54.56 0.75
CA ALA A 105 18.09 -53.97 1.72
C ALA A 105 18.11 -52.44 1.58
N GLY A 106 16.94 -51.81 1.54
CA GLY A 106 16.73 -50.38 1.31
C GLY A 106 16.71 -49.95 -0.16
N GLU A 107 17.05 -50.84 -1.10
CA GLU A 107 17.03 -50.52 -2.53
C GLU A 107 15.63 -50.70 -3.17
N VAL A 108 15.44 -49.99 -4.28
CA VAL A 108 14.14 -49.82 -4.93
C VAL A 108 14.05 -50.65 -6.22
N ILE A 109 12.97 -51.43 -6.33
CA ILE A 109 12.52 -52.05 -7.57
C ILE A 109 11.47 -51.13 -8.20
N GLU A 110 11.76 -50.57 -9.37
CA GLU A 110 10.83 -49.69 -10.07
C GLU A 110 10.59 -50.13 -11.52
N PHE A 111 9.33 -50.16 -11.92
CA PHE A 111 8.94 -50.41 -13.31
C PHE A 111 7.63 -49.69 -13.66
N GLY A 112 7.54 -49.22 -14.91
CA GLY A 112 6.38 -48.50 -15.43
C GLY A 112 5.64 -49.27 -16.52
N PHE A 113 4.32 -49.11 -16.61
CA PHE A 113 3.50 -49.72 -17.64
C PHE A 113 2.38 -48.80 -18.16
N GLN A 114 1.89 -49.13 -19.35
CA GLN A 114 0.69 -48.54 -19.94
C GLN A 114 -0.41 -49.59 -19.96
N ALA A 115 -1.64 -49.20 -19.65
CA ALA A 115 -2.78 -50.09 -19.68
C ALA A 115 -4.02 -49.41 -20.29
N SER A 116 -4.87 -50.23 -20.90
CA SER A 116 -6.22 -49.84 -21.33
C SER A 116 -7.23 -50.20 -20.25
N HIS A 117 -8.32 -49.44 -20.14
CA HIS A 117 -9.42 -49.70 -19.20
C HIS A 117 -10.78 -49.41 -19.83
N LYS A 118 -11.84 -50.04 -19.31
CA LYS A 118 -13.24 -49.71 -19.61
C LYS A 118 -13.95 -49.40 -18.29
N GLY A 119 -14.32 -48.15 -18.05
CA GLY A 119 -15.00 -47.70 -16.83
C GLY A 119 -14.06 -47.05 -15.81
N SER A 120 -14.30 -47.23 -14.51
CA SER A 120 -13.46 -46.64 -13.45
C SER A 120 -12.11 -47.35 -13.32
N ASN A 121 -11.00 -46.61 -13.37
CA ASN A 121 -9.65 -47.15 -13.14
C ASN A 121 -9.44 -47.47 -11.64
N ARG A 122 -9.44 -48.75 -11.26
CA ARG A 122 -9.17 -49.20 -9.89
C ARG A 122 -7.70 -49.60 -9.72
N ILE A 123 -7.12 -49.33 -8.55
CA ILE A 123 -5.73 -49.66 -8.20
C ILE A 123 -5.66 -51.07 -7.56
N PRO A 124 -4.67 -51.91 -7.90
CA PRO A 124 -4.53 -53.26 -7.33
C PRO A 124 -4.07 -53.26 -5.88
N VAL A 125 -4.76 -54.01 -5.02
CA VAL A 125 -4.56 -54.00 -3.56
C VAL A 125 -3.63 -55.11 -3.02
N ASP A 126 -3.08 -55.93 -3.89
CA ASP A 126 -2.46 -57.21 -3.55
C ASP A 126 -1.04 -57.34 -4.12
N ILE A 127 -0.29 -56.23 -4.16
CA ILE A 127 1.11 -56.23 -4.62
C ILE A 127 1.99 -57.04 -3.65
N ALA A 128 2.70 -58.03 -4.20
CA ALA A 128 3.60 -58.89 -3.45
C ALA A 128 4.96 -59.03 -4.14
N LEU A 129 6.03 -58.99 -3.34
CA LEU A 129 7.41 -59.27 -3.73
C LEU A 129 7.78 -60.70 -3.35
N ASN A 130 8.13 -61.53 -4.34
CA ASN A 130 8.49 -62.95 -4.17
C ASN A 130 7.46 -63.77 -3.36
N GLY A 131 6.18 -63.39 -3.44
CA GLY A 131 5.10 -64.04 -2.72
C GLY A 131 4.79 -63.45 -1.34
N THR A 132 5.62 -62.52 -0.84
CA THR A 132 5.34 -61.78 0.39
C THR A 132 4.64 -60.47 0.06
N ARG A 133 3.47 -60.22 0.67
CA ARG A 133 2.69 -59.00 0.45
C ARG A 133 3.46 -57.79 0.97
N CYS A 134 3.63 -56.76 0.14
CA CYS A 134 4.29 -55.55 0.58
C CYS A 134 3.34 -54.67 1.40
N ALA A 135 3.86 -54.08 2.48
CA ALA A 135 3.18 -53.11 3.32
C ALA A 135 3.24 -51.74 2.63
N GLY A 136 2.16 -51.32 2.00
CA GLY A 136 2.09 -50.04 1.30
C GLY A 136 0.65 -49.72 0.93
N THR A 137 0.30 -48.45 1.11
CA THR A 137 -0.99 -47.84 0.80
C THR A 137 -1.33 -48.06 -0.67
N VAL A 138 -2.27 -48.95 -0.91
CA VAL A 138 -3.09 -48.89 -2.10
C VAL A 138 -3.93 -47.64 -1.93
N SER A 139 -3.71 -46.60 -2.71
CA SER A 139 -4.67 -45.49 -2.79
C SER A 139 -5.86 -45.94 -3.64
N PRO A 140 -6.89 -46.49 -3.01
CA PRO A 140 -8.20 -45.89 -3.14
C PRO A 140 -8.67 -45.47 -1.75
N ALA A 141 -9.19 -44.25 -1.69
CA ALA A 141 -9.71 -43.65 -0.47
C ALA A 141 -10.63 -44.60 0.35
N VAL A 142 -10.61 -44.35 1.66
CA VAL A 142 -11.53 -44.78 2.73
C VAL A 142 -11.16 -46.06 3.51
N ALA A 143 -10.62 -45.88 4.72
CA ALA A 143 -11.09 -46.55 5.95
C ALA A 143 -10.51 -45.92 7.25
N THR A 144 -11.36 -45.16 7.93
CA THR A 144 -11.59 -45.05 9.39
C THR A 144 -10.49 -45.42 10.40
N ALA A 145 -10.00 -44.35 11.06
CA ALA A 145 -9.97 -44.10 12.51
C ALA A 145 -9.39 -45.16 13.47
N ALA A 146 -8.20 -44.85 14.01
CA ALA A 146 -7.93 -44.67 15.45
C ALA A 146 -6.45 -44.26 15.60
N THR A 147 -6.17 -42.97 15.76
CA THR A 147 -5.71 -42.30 17.01
C THR A 147 -4.32 -41.70 16.82
N ALA A 148 -4.27 -40.52 16.21
CA ALA A 148 -3.29 -39.47 16.48
C ALA A 148 -3.88 -38.19 15.88
N ALA A 149 -4.26 -37.24 16.73
CA ALA A 149 -4.78 -35.95 16.31
C ALA A 149 -3.66 -35.15 15.61
N GLU A 150 -4.01 -34.57 14.46
CA GLU A 150 -3.51 -33.29 13.94
C GLU A 150 -1.99 -33.13 13.76
N THR A 151 -1.46 -33.62 12.63
CA THR A 151 -0.06 -33.37 12.21
C THR A 151 0.08 -32.28 11.15
N CYS A 152 -0.98 -31.53 10.83
CA CYS A 152 -0.90 -30.37 9.95
C CYS A 152 -1.99 -29.34 10.28
N GLU A 153 -1.66 -28.06 10.14
CA GLU A 153 -2.55 -26.92 10.28
C GLU A 153 -2.75 -26.25 8.92
N ALA A 154 -3.98 -25.92 8.52
CA ALA A 154 -4.31 -25.38 7.21
C ALA A 154 -5.11 -24.07 7.30
N SER A 155 -4.69 -23.02 6.59
CA SER A 155 -5.46 -21.78 6.45
C SER A 155 -5.82 -21.51 5.00
N TYR A 156 -7.05 -21.04 4.77
CA TYR A 156 -7.56 -20.66 3.44
C TYR A 156 -8.10 -19.23 3.53
N ARG A 157 -7.57 -18.32 2.72
CA ARG A 157 -7.91 -16.89 2.72
C ARG A 157 -8.30 -16.44 1.32
N VAL A 158 -9.47 -15.81 1.17
CA VAL A 158 -9.84 -15.09 -0.05
C VAL A 158 -9.26 -13.68 0.05
N SER A 159 -8.30 -13.35 -0.82
CA SER A 159 -7.58 -12.07 -0.83
C SER A 159 -8.29 -10.99 -1.65
N GLU A 160 -9.06 -11.39 -2.66
CA GLU A 160 -9.85 -10.51 -3.53
C GLU A 160 -11.11 -11.25 -4.03
N GLN A 161 -12.25 -10.57 -4.22
CA GLN A 161 -13.47 -11.18 -4.75
C GLN A 161 -14.29 -10.17 -5.56
N TRP A 162 -14.87 -10.65 -6.66
CA TRP A 162 -15.79 -9.91 -7.54
C TRP A 162 -17.03 -10.77 -7.88
N ASN A 163 -17.93 -10.22 -8.70
CA ASN A 163 -19.26 -10.78 -8.94
C ASN A 163 -19.24 -12.23 -9.47
N SER A 164 -18.23 -12.60 -10.26
CA SER A 164 -18.12 -13.91 -10.93
C SER A 164 -16.87 -14.69 -10.54
N GLY A 165 -16.00 -14.15 -9.67
CA GLY A 165 -14.74 -14.79 -9.32
C GLY A 165 -14.05 -14.23 -8.07
N PHE A 166 -12.89 -14.79 -7.74
CA PHE A 166 -12.14 -14.50 -6.53
C PHE A 166 -10.67 -14.94 -6.65
N THR A 167 -9.84 -14.44 -5.75
CA THR A 167 -8.45 -14.83 -5.55
C THR A 167 -8.32 -15.44 -4.16
N ALA A 168 -7.74 -16.64 -4.06
CA ALA A 168 -7.55 -17.35 -2.79
C ALA A 168 -6.10 -17.80 -2.58
N GLU A 169 -5.67 -17.73 -1.32
CA GLU A 169 -4.37 -18.15 -0.80
C GLU A 169 -4.61 -19.28 0.20
N VAL A 170 -3.82 -20.34 0.09
CA VAL A 170 -3.86 -21.53 0.95
C VAL A 170 -2.48 -21.73 1.54
N LYS A 171 -2.44 -21.88 2.86
CA LYS A 171 -1.22 -22.17 3.62
C LYS A 171 -1.40 -23.45 4.41
N ILE A 172 -0.42 -24.34 4.35
CA ILE A 172 -0.37 -25.55 5.16
C ILE A 172 0.91 -25.52 5.98
N ARG A 173 0.79 -25.67 7.29
CA ARG A 173 1.87 -25.93 8.23
C ARG A 173 1.96 -27.42 8.50
N ASN A 174 3.15 -28.01 8.35
CA ASN A 174 3.39 -29.39 8.74
C ASN A 174 3.76 -29.44 10.23
N ASP A 175 2.89 -29.98 11.08
CA ASP A 175 3.15 -30.18 12.51
C ASP A 175 3.60 -31.62 12.83
N GLY A 176 3.78 -32.46 11.81
CA GLY A 176 4.26 -33.83 11.90
C GLY A 176 5.71 -34.03 11.45
N PRO A 177 6.13 -35.30 11.26
CA PRO A 177 7.40 -35.65 10.63
C PRO A 177 7.54 -35.01 9.24
N ALA A 178 8.77 -34.88 8.75
CA ALA A 178 9.04 -34.29 7.44
C ALA A 178 8.21 -35.00 6.34
N LEU A 179 7.49 -34.22 5.53
CA LEU A 179 6.75 -34.72 4.39
C LEU A 179 7.66 -34.69 3.17
N ALA A 180 7.89 -35.84 2.54
CA ALA A 180 8.60 -35.97 1.27
C ALA A 180 7.58 -36.13 0.12
N GLY A 181 6.96 -35.01 -0.26
CA GLY A 181 5.81 -34.93 -1.15
C GLY A 181 4.51 -34.67 -0.39
N TRP A 182 3.65 -33.85 -1.00
CA TRP A 182 2.35 -33.49 -0.43
C TRP A 182 1.31 -33.32 -1.53
N ASN A 183 0.09 -33.72 -1.21
CA ASN A 183 -1.11 -33.46 -1.99
C ASN A 183 -2.16 -32.87 -1.04
N VAL A 184 -2.60 -31.65 -1.33
CA VAL A 184 -3.65 -30.97 -0.57
C VAL A 184 -4.96 -31.14 -1.31
N ALA A 185 -6.00 -31.65 -0.63
CA ALA A 185 -7.30 -31.87 -1.22
C ALA A 185 -8.42 -31.16 -0.45
N TRP A 186 -9.42 -30.63 -1.17
CA TRP A 186 -10.63 -30.03 -0.61
C TRP A 186 -11.81 -30.02 -1.59
N GLU A 187 -12.98 -29.59 -1.12
CA GLU A 187 -14.20 -29.42 -1.94
C GLU A 187 -14.53 -27.94 -2.13
N MET A 188 -14.85 -27.57 -3.36
CA MET A 188 -15.32 -26.26 -3.82
C MET A 188 -16.83 -26.31 -4.09
N PRO A 189 -17.68 -25.75 -3.20
CA PRO A 189 -19.13 -25.76 -3.38
C PRO A 189 -19.62 -24.67 -4.36
N ASP A 190 -20.93 -24.66 -4.63
CA ASP A 190 -21.65 -23.55 -5.29
C ASP A 190 -21.11 -23.16 -6.68
N GLY A 191 -20.67 -24.15 -7.46
CA GLY A 191 -20.23 -23.97 -8.85
C GLY A 191 -18.96 -23.14 -8.99
N GLN A 192 -18.05 -23.26 -8.02
CA GLN A 192 -16.72 -22.67 -8.06
C GLN A 192 -15.78 -23.46 -8.99
N GLU A 193 -15.03 -22.77 -9.85
CA GLU A 193 -14.02 -23.39 -10.73
C GLU A 193 -12.70 -22.63 -10.68
N ILE A 194 -11.58 -23.33 -10.56
CA ILE A 194 -10.24 -22.73 -10.61
C ILE A 194 -9.92 -22.30 -12.03
N THR A 195 -9.62 -21.02 -12.21
CA THR A 195 -9.34 -20.42 -13.52
C THR A 195 -7.86 -20.17 -13.76
N ASN A 196 -7.10 -19.89 -12.70
CA ASN A 196 -5.64 -19.73 -12.76
C ASN A 196 -5.00 -20.11 -11.41
N SER A 197 -3.76 -20.54 -11.38
CA SER A 197 -3.13 -21.04 -10.14
C SER A 197 -1.61 -20.90 -10.10
N TRP A 198 -1.03 -20.79 -8.90
CA TRP A 198 0.40 -20.71 -8.68
C TRP A 198 0.86 -21.52 -7.45
N ASN A 199 2.15 -21.86 -7.42
CA ASN A 199 2.83 -22.59 -6.34
C ASN A 199 2.26 -23.98 -5.98
N GLY A 200 1.47 -24.59 -6.88
CA GLY A 200 1.00 -25.97 -6.77
C GLY A 200 0.54 -26.52 -8.11
N ARG A 201 0.41 -27.84 -8.24
CA ARG A 201 -0.17 -28.51 -9.42
C ARG A 201 -1.63 -28.86 -9.13
N PHE A 202 -2.55 -28.07 -9.68
CA PHE A 202 -3.99 -28.19 -9.42
C PHE A 202 -4.66 -29.16 -10.39
N VAL A 203 -5.56 -29.99 -9.86
CA VAL A 203 -6.48 -30.85 -10.60
C VAL A 203 -7.86 -30.70 -9.97
N GLN A 204 -8.82 -30.15 -10.72
CA GLN A 204 -10.21 -30.06 -10.28
C GLN A 204 -11.07 -31.08 -11.04
N THR A 205 -11.85 -31.88 -10.32
CA THR A 205 -12.83 -32.83 -10.89
C THR A 205 -14.20 -32.58 -10.25
N GLY A 206 -15.05 -31.79 -10.92
CA GLY A 206 -16.29 -31.30 -10.33
C GLY A 206 -16.00 -30.35 -9.16
N ALA A 207 -16.59 -30.60 -7.99
CA ALA A 207 -16.32 -29.82 -6.77
C ALA A 207 -14.96 -30.19 -6.12
N HIS A 208 -14.39 -31.35 -6.43
CA HIS A 208 -13.18 -31.82 -5.76
C HIS A 208 -11.93 -31.16 -6.36
N VAL A 209 -11.04 -30.67 -5.50
CA VAL A 209 -9.74 -30.09 -5.88
C VAL A 209 -8.61 -30.87 -5.21
N ASP A 210 -7.64 -31.26 -6.02
CA ASP A 210 -6.36 -31.84 -5.62
C ASP A 210 -5.23 -30.89 -6.01
N VAL A 211 -4.30 -30.62 -5.10
CA VAL A 211 -3.11 -29.81 -5.33
C VAL A 211 -1.87 -30.58 -4.94
N GLY A 212 -1.14 -31.06 -5.94
CA GLY A 212 0.16 -31.69 -5.73
C GLY A 212 1.28 -30.66 -5.56
N ASN A 213 2.32 -31.07 -4.85
CA ASN A 213 3.57 -30.35 -4.81
C ASN A 213 4.22 -30.19 -6.20
N LEU A 214 4.99 -29.12 -6.35
CA LEU A 214 5.98 -28.95 -7.41
C LEU A 214 7.33 -29.49 -6.90
N ASP A 215 8.29 -29.71 -7.79
CA ASP A 215 9.56 -30.34 -7.40
C ASP A 215 10.33 -29.53 -6.35
N TRP A 216 10.20 -28.19 -6.37
CA TRP A 216 10.89 -27.27 -5.46
C TRP A 216 10.22 -27.06 -4.10
N ASN A 217 8.96 -27.48 -3.91
CA ASN A 217 8.28 -27.37 -2.62
C ASN A 217 7.84 -28.73 -2.06
N LYS A 218 8.30 -29.84 -2.67
CA LYS A 218 7.90 -31.20 -2.30
C LYS A 218 8.22 -31.56 -0.86
N ASP A 219 9.31 -31.06 -0.30
CA ASP A 219 9.76 -31.40 1.04
C ASP A 219 9.28 -30.34 2.04
N ILE A 220 8.51 -30.75 3.05
CA ILE A 220 8.06 -29.87 4.14
C ILE A 220 8.64 -30.38 5.46
N PRO A 221 9.70 -29.74 6.00
CA PRO A 221 10.22 -30.08 7.31
C PRO A 221 9.16 -29.88 8.43
N PRO A 222 9.28 -30.57 9.57
CA PRO A 222 8.45 -30.30 10.74
C PRO A 222 8.47 -28.81 11.12
N GLY A 223 7.30 -28.23 11.38
CA GLY A 223 7.09 -26.82 11.71
C GLY A 223 7.13 -25.84 10.53
N SER A 224 7.40 -26.30 9.30
CA SER A 224 7.47 -25.44 8.11
C SER A 224 6.13 -25.28 7.41
N ASN A 225 6.01 -24.24 6.59
CA ASN A 225 4.80 -23.93 5.83
C ASN A 225 5.01 -24.10 4.32
N ILE A 226 3.95 -24.48 3.62
CA ILE A 226 3.78 -24.27 2.18
C ILE A 226 2.67 -23.25 1.95
N GLU A 227 2.83 -22.43 0.91
CA GLU A 227 1.85 -21.43 0.51
C GLU A 227 1.62 -21.50 -1.01
N PHE A 228 0.36 -21.59 -1.41
CA PHE A 228 -0.04 -21.58 -2.81
C PHE A 228 -1.37 -20.86 -2.99
N GLY A 229 -1.69 -20.47 -4.22
CA GLY A 229 -2.91 -19.70 -4.46
C GLY A 229 -3.46 -19.88 -5.86
N PHE A 230 -4.67 -19.36 -6.05
CA PHE A 230 -5.41 -19.48 -7.30
C PHE A 230 -6.45 -18.39 -7.45
N ASN A 231 -6.80 -18.11 -8.71
CA ASN A 231 -8.02 -17.41 -9.07
C ASN A 231 -9.11 -18.47 -9.30
N GLY A 232 -10.32 -18.20 -8.82
CA GLY A 232 -11.50 -19.02 -9.05
C GLY A 232 -12.63 -18.19 -9.65
N SER A 233 -13.48 -18.82 -10.44
CA SER A 233 -14.81 -18.34 -10.80
C SER A 233 -15.86 -18.94 -9.85
N HIS A 234 -17.03 -18.33 -9.74
CA HIS A 234 -18.17 -18.89 -9.01
C HIS A 234 -19.49 -18.49 -9.67
N THR A 235 -20.49 -19.37 -9.63
CA THR A 235 -21.86 -19.11 -10.11
C THR A 235 -22.87 -18.94 -8.97
N GLY A 236 -22.49 -19.31 -7.74
CA GLY A 236 -23.27 -19.18 -6.50
C GLY A 236 -22.60 -18.27 -5.46
N ARG A 237 -22.54 -18.68 -4.18
CA ARG A 237 -21.82 -17.92 -3.15
C ARG A 237 -20.38 -18.44 -3.08
N ASN A 238 -19.41 -17.53 -3.03
CA ASN A 238 -18.02 -17.91 -2.75
C ASN A 238 -17.87 -18.36 -1.28
N ARG A 239 -17.86 -19.68 -1.03
CA ARG A 239 -17.64 -20.25 0.31
C ARG A 239 -16.22 -20.77 0.45
N THR A 240 -15.65 -20.61 1.64
CA THR A 240 -14.40 -21.26 2.01
C THR A 240 -14.63 -22.77 2.24
N PRO A 241 -13.63 -23.62 1.94
CA PRO A 241 -13.74 -25.06 2.15
C PRO A 241 -13.85 -25.39 3.64
N ALA A 242 -14.77 -26.31 3.97
CA ALA A 242 -15.02 -26.73 5.36
C ALA A 242 -13.87 -27.54 5.97
N SER A 243 -13.02 -28.14 5.13
CA SER A 243 -11.82 -28.87 5.55
C SER A 243 -10.84 -28.98 4.39
N LEU A 244 -9.54 -28.94 4.69
CA LEU A 244 -8.47 -29.38 3.79
C LEU A 244 -7.79 -30.63 4.35
N SER A 245 -7.26 -31.48 3.48
CA SER A 245 -6.43 -32.62 3.87
C SER A 245 -5.10 -32.62 3.14
N VAL A 246 -4.02 -32.99 3.82
CA VAL A 246 -2.70 -33.23 3.23
C VAL A 246 -2.45 -34.73 3.20
N ASN A 247 -2.16 -35.30 2.03
CA ASN A 247 -1.91 -36.74 1.83
C ASN A 247 -3.02 -37.62 2.44
N GLY A 248 -4.28 -37.15 2.36
CA GLY A 248 -5.45 -37.83 2.92
C GLY A 248 -5.63 -37.69 4.44
N VAL A 249 -4.71 -37.04 5.15
CA VAL A 249 -4.85 -36.68 6.56
C VAL A 249 -5.53 -35.32 6.65
N LYS A 250 -6.69 -35.24 7.31
CA LYS A 250 -7.36 -33.95 7.53
C LYS A 250 -6.45 -33.05 8.37
N CYS A 251 -6.14 -31.88 7.85
CA CYS A 251 -5.48 -30.87 8.65
C CYS A 251 -6.49 -30.25 9.59
N THR A 252 -6.00 -29.81 10.74
CA THR A 252 -6.71 -28.82 11.53
C THR A 252 -6.85 -27.62 10.63
N MET A 253 -8.06 -27.32 10.19
CA MET A 253 -8.30 -25.97 9.70
C MET A 253 -7.86 -25.07 10.85
N ALA A 254 -6.88 -24.20 10.61
CA ALA A 254 -6.56 -23.13 11.51
C ALA A 254 -7.88 -22.42 11.76
N VAL A 255 -8.56 -22.80 12.84
CA VAL A 255 -9.59 -21.97 13.41
C VAL A 255 -8.79 -20.73 13.66
N ILE A 256 -9.16 -19.62 13.05
CA ILE A 256 -8.56 -18.34 13.44
C ILE A 256 -9.16 -17.97 14.81
N THR A 257 -9.24 -18.89 15.79
CA THR A 257 -8.19 -19.08 16.79
C THR A 257 -7.21 -17.94 16.99
N PRO A 258 -7.61 -16.73 17.38
CA PRO A 258 -6.60 -15.76 17.78
C PRO A 258 -5.80 -16.42 18.93
N PRO A 259 -4.48 -16.18 19.07
CA PRO A 259 -3.83 -16.43 20.36
C PRO A 259 -4.72 -15.80 21.43
N PRO A 260 -4.87 -16.37 22.66
CA PRO A 260 -5.78 -15.84 23.66
C PRO A 260 -5.55 -14.33 23.74
N SER A 261 -6.49 -13.58 23.15
CA SER A 261 -6.36 -12.15 23.08
C SER A 261 -6.38 -11.69 24.52
N PRO A 262 -5.49 -10.78 24.95
CA PRO A 262 -5.66 -10.13 26.23
C PRO A 262 -7.12 -9.67 26.29
N ARG A 263 -7.93 -10.23 27.20
CA ARG A 263 -9.34 -9.83 27.26
C ARG A 263 -9.34 -8.37 27.71
N PRO A 264 -10.07 -7.48 27.04
CA PRO A 264 -10.20 -6.14 27.55
C PRO A 264 -10.97 -6.24 28.87
N ALA A 265 -10.45 -5.67 29.96
CA ALA A 265 -11.14 -5.65 31.24
C ALA A 265 -12.44 -4.80 31.19
N SER A 266 -12.52 -3.86 30.25
CA SER A 266 -13.67 -2.99 29.96
C SER A 266 -13.56 -2.35 28.56
N CYS A 267 -14.69 -1.93 27.97
CA CYS A 267 -14.76 -1.16 26.72
C CYS A 267 -15.90 -0.13 26.76
N GLU A 268 -15.77 0.95 25.99
CA GLU A 268 -16.83 1.94 25.73
C GLU A 268 -17.29 1.83 24.27
N ALA A 269 -18.59 1.94 24.03
CA ALA A 269 -19.17 1.85 22.70
C ALA A 269 -20.13 3.02 22.43
N THR A 270 -20.05 3.62 21.26
CA THR A 270 -21.03 4.60 20.77
C THR A 270 -21.73 4.02 19.55
N TYR A 271 -23.06 3.96 19.57
CA TYR A 271 -23.88 3.60 18.41
C TYR A 271 -24.71 4.80 18.00
N GLN A 272 -24.41 5.38 16.84
CA GLN A 272 -25.05 6.57 16.33
C GLN A 272 -25.80 6.27 15.04
N ILE A 273 -27.10 6.52 15.01
CA ILE A 273 -27.86 6.57 13.76
C ILE A 273 -27.61 7.97 13.17
N SER A 274 -26.79 8.03 12.12
CA SER A 274 -26.31 9.29 11.55
C SER A 274 -27.25 9.87 10.50
N ASP A 275 -28.03 9.03 9.82
CA ASP A 275 -29.02 9.45 8.84
C ASP A 275 -30.15 8.40 8.72
N GLN A 276 -31.36 8.80 8.35
CA GLN A 276 -32.52 7.92 8.20
C GLN A 276 -33.50 8.43 7.14
N TRP A 277 -34.02 7.52 6.32
CA TRP A 277 -35.09 7.73 5.35
C TRP A 277 -36.20 6.68 5.52
N ASN A 278 -37.27 6.74 4.70
CA ASN A 278 -38.51 5.98 4.92
C ASN A 278 -38.37 4.46 5.12
N THR A 279 -37.34 3.83 4.57
CA THR A 279 -37.15 2.37 4.61
C THR A 279 -35.75 1.96 5.04
N GLY A 280 -34.88 2.91 5.41
CA GLY A 280 -33.49 2.64 5.71
C GLY A 280 -32.78 3.74 6.47
N PHE A 281 -31.57 3.45 6.92
CA PHE A 281 -30.79 4.31 7.77
C PHE A 281 -29.31 4.01 7.65
N THR A 282 -28.48 4.93 8.12
CA THR A 282 -27.06 4.74 8.31
C THR A 282 -26.73 4.80 9.79
N ALA A 283 -25.95 3.83 10.27
CA ALA A 283 -25.44 3.81 11.63
C ALA A 283 -23.92 3.67 11.67
N ASN A 284 -23.29 4.42 12.57
CA ASN A 284 -21.87 4.36 12.87
C ASN A 284 -21.68 3.82 14.29
N VAL A 285 -20.71 2.93 14.46
CA VAL A 285 -20.36 2.29 15.72
C VAL A 285 -18.90 2.55 16.01
N ARG A 286 -18.62 3.21 17.14
CA ARG A 286 -17.27 3.43 17.66
C ARG A 286 -17.06 2.57 18.90
N ILE A 287 -15.97 1.83 18.97
CA ILE A 287 -15.59 1.07 20.15
C ILE A 287 -14.22 1.52 20.63
N ARG A 288 -14.11 1.89 21.90
CA ARG A 288 -12.85 2.17 22.59
C ARG A 288 -12.45 0.95 23.41
N ASN A 289 -11.23 0.46 23.18
CA ASN A 289 -10.63 -0.57 24.02
C ASN A 289 -10.04 0.09 25.27
N ASP A 290 -10.61 -0.12 26.45
CA ASP A 290 -10.04 0.41 27.70
C ASP A 290 -9.22 -0.64 28.49
N GLY A 291 -9.06 -1.84 27.93
CA GLY A 291 -8.22 -2.92 28.49
C GLY A 291 -6.92 -3.13 27.73
N ASP A 292 -6.28 -4.29 27.93
CA ASP A 292 -5.02 -4.66 27.27
C ASP A 292 -5.10 -4.62 25.72
N PRO A 293 -3.97 -4.44 25.01
CA PRO A 293 -3.98 -4.41 23.55
C PRO A 293 -4.57 -5.68 22.92
N LEU A 294 -5.48 -5.51 21.95
CA LEU A 294 -6.15 -6.60 21.24
C LEU A 294 -5.47 -6.86 19.91
N ALA A 295 -5.24 -8.14 19.60
CA ALA A 295 -4.73 -8.61 18.30
C ALA A 295 -5.85 -9.32 17.53
N GLY A 296 -6.81 -8.54 17.04
CA GLY A 296 -8.09 -9.00 16.51
C GLY A 296 -9.27 -8.57 17.37
N TRP A 297 -10.38 -8.21 16.72
CA TRP A 297 -11.63 -7.86 17.38
C TRP A 297 -12.86 -8.35 16.62
N THR A 298 -13.89 -8.67 17.40
CA THR A 298 -15.24 -9.01 16.97
C THR A 298 -16.22 -8.24 17.84
N VAL A 299 -17.17 -7.56 17.21
CA VAL A 299 -18.22 -6.79 17.88
C VAL A 299 -19.57 -7.39 17.59
N VAL A 300 -20.37 -7.58 18.64
CA VAL A 300 -21.65 -8.30 18.54
C VAL A 300 -22.78 -7.51 19.20
N TRP A 301 -23.92 -7.39 18.52
CA TRP A 301 -25.17 -6.83 19.06
C TRP A 301 -26.40 -7.44 18.38
N ASP A 302 -27.58 -7.24 18.98
CA ASP A 302 -28.85 -7.61 18.35
C ASP A 302 -29.59 -6.36 17.84
N MET A 303 -30.00 -6.40 16.59
CA MET A 303 -30.83 -5.38 15.95
C MET A 303 -32.31 -5.52 16.34
N PRO A 304 -32.94 -4.47 16.88
CA PRO A 304 -34.37 -4.49 17.18
C PRO A 304 -35.23 -4.37 15.90
N ASP A 305 -36.52 -4.68 16.05
CA ASP A 305 -37.59 -4.31 15.08
C ASP A 305 -37.43 -4.79 13.63
N GLY A 306 -36.76 -5.93 13.46
CA GLY A 306 -36.61 -6.57 12.15
C GLY A 306 -35.68 -5.84 11.19
N GLN A 307 -34.79 -4.97 11.71
CA GLN A 307 -33.79 -4.28 10.90
C GLN A 307 -32.83 -5.26 10.21
N ARG A 308 -32.31 -4.86 9.06
CA ARG A 308 -31.36 -5.66 8.26
C ARG A 308 -30.21 -4.79 7.80
N VAL A 309 -28.99 -5.22 8.03
CA VAL A 309 -27.80 -4.64 7.40
C VAL A 309 -27.91 -4.86 5.89
N THR A 310 -27.86 -3.80 5.10
CA THR A 310 -27.94 -3.85 3.62
C THR A 310 -26.59 -3.57 2.96
N ASN A 311 -25.74 -2.74 3.59
CA ASN A 311 -24.37 -2.47 3.15
C ASN A 311 -23.50 -2.12 4.36
N SER A 312 -22.20 -2.36 4.32
CA SER A 312 -21.33 -2.17 5.49
C SER A 312 -19.87 -1.88 5.13
N TRP A 313 -19.13 -1.23 6.02
CA TRP A 313 -17.73 -0.85 5.82
C TRP A 313 -16.91 -0.93 7.12
N ASN A 314 -15.59 -0.94 6.97
CA ASN A 314 -14.60 -0.98 8.06
C ASN A 314 -14.75 -2.15 9.04
N GLY A 315 -15.51 -3.18 8.65
CA GLY A 315 -15.67 -4.44 9.36
C GLY A 315 -16.28 -5.51 8.45
N ARG A 316 -16.12 -6.78 8.82
CA ARG A 316 -16.73 -7.94 8.15
C ARG A 316 -18.04 -8.27 8.85
N PHE A 317 -19.17 -7.92 8.24
CA PHE A 317 -20.49 -8.08 8.84
C PHE A 317 -21.09 -9.44 8.51
N ALA A 318 -21.64 -10.10 9.52
CA ALA A 318 -22.52 -11.24 9.39
C ALA A 318 -23.80 -10.95 10.17
N GLN A 319 -24.96 -11.18 9.57
CA GLN A 319 -26.25 -11.06 10.24
C GLN A 319 -27.04 -12.37 10.13
N SER A 320 -27.52 -12.87 11.27
CA SER A 320 -28.44 -14.01 11.36
C SER A 320 -29.64 -13.63 12.21
N GLY A 321 -30.82 -13.50 11.59
CA GLY A 321 -31.99 -12.97 12.29
C GLY A 321 -31.75 -11.53 12.76
N SER A 322 -31.97 -11.24 14.04
CA SER A 322 -31.62 -9.95 14.66
C SER A 322 -30.13 -9.83 14.98
N HIS A 323 -29.40 -10.93 15.05
CA HIS A 323 -28.02 -10.96 15.55
C HIS A 323 -27.02 -10.46 14.52
N VAL A 324 -26.19 -9.50 14.89
CA VAL A 324 -25.14 -8.93 14.05
C VAL A 324 -23.78 -9.13 14.70
N GLU A 325 -22.86 -9.71 13.93
CA GLU A 325 -21.46 -9.90 14.28
C GLU A 325 -20.58 -9.14 13.27
N VAL A 326 -19.61 -8.39 13.77
CA VAL A 326 -18.67 -7.60 12.96
C VAL A 326 -17.25 -7.92 13.35
N GLY A 327 -16.50 -8.54 12.44
CA GLY A 327 -15.08 -8.82 12.61
C GLY A 327 -14.17 -7.75 11.99
N HIS A 328 -12.90 -7.77 12.38
CA HIS A 328 -11.87 -6.90 11.83
C HIS A 328 -11.52 -7.18 10.35
N LEU A 329 -10.99 -6.16 9.66
CA LEU A 329 -10.27 -6.25 8.39
C LEU A 329 -8.76 -6.28 8.67
N ASP A 330 -7.94 -6.58 7.66
CA ASP A 330 -6.50 -6.81 7.88
C ASP A 330 -5.76 -5.54 8.35
N TRP A 331 -6.26 -4.36 7.99
CA TRP A 331 -5.64 -3.07 8.33
C TRP A 331 -6.10 -2.49 9.69
N ASN A 332 -7.20 -2.96 10.28
CA ASN A 332 -7.66 -2.52 11.61
C ASN A 332 -7.67 -3.64 12.65
N ARG A 333 -7.01 -4.77 12.38
CA ARG A 333 -6.98 -5.95 13.25
C ARG A 333 -6.58 -5.64 14.69
N ASP A 334 -5.56 -4.82 14.90
CA ASP A 334 -4.97 -4.61 16.22
C ASP A 334 -5.51 -3.32 16.87
N ILE A 335 -5.94 -3.38 18.13
CA ILE A 335 -6.44 -2.23 18.91
C ILE A 335 -5.60 -2.07 20.18
N ALA A 336 -4.75 -1.06 20.25
CA ALA A 336 -4.03 -0.75 21.48
C ALA A 336 -4.97 -0.28 22.61
N THR A 337 -4.49 -0.36 23.86
CA THR A 337 -5.19 0.20 25.03
C THR A 337 -5.46 1.69 24.84
N GLY A 338 -6.70 2.12 25.08
CA GLY A 338 -7.20 3.47 24.89
C GLY A 338 -7.51 3.86 23.44
N SER A 339 -7.18 3.01 22.45
CA SER A 339 -7.47 3.24 21.03
C SER A 339 -8.89 2.86 20.66
N ASN A 340 -9.33 3.37 19.50
CA ASN A 340 -10.71 3.19 19.03
C ASN A 340 -10.71 2.45 17.70
N ILE A 341 -11.75 1.66 17.48
CA ILE A 341 -12.17 1.20 16.15
C ILE A 341 -13.49 1.84 15.80
N GLU A 342 -13.70 2.08 14.51
CA GLU A 342 -14.95 2.61 13.99
C GLU A 342 -15.35 1.85 12.74
N PHE A 343 -16.61 1.44 12.72
CA PHE A 343 -17.23 0.82 11.55
C PHE A 343 -18.66 1.30 11.41
N GLY A 344 -19.24 1.15 10.24
CA GLY A 344 -20.60 1.59 9.98
C GLY A 344 -21.29 0.74 8.94
N PHE A 345 -22.60 0.97 8.83
CA PHE A 345 -23.44 0.23 7.91
C PHE A 345 -24.69 1.01 7.56
N ASN A 346 -25.25 0.67 6.40
CA ASN A 346 -26.62 0.98 6.05
C ASN A 346 -27.52 -0.17 6.49
N GLY A 347 -28.64 0.16 7.12
CA GLY A 347 -29.67 -0.79 7.48
C GLY A 347 -31.00 -0.47 6.79
N SER A 348 -31.84 -1.47 6.59
CA SER A 348 -33.26 -1.31 6.28
C SER A 348 -34.10 -1.55 7.53
N HIS A 349 -35.25 -0.89 7.62
CA HIS A 349 -36.21 -1.09 8.71
C HIS A 349 -37.64 -1.11 8.16
N ALA A 350 -38.48 -2.00 8.70
CA ALA A 350 -39.91 -2.08 8.37
C ALA A 350 -40.81 -1.47 9.47
N GLY A 351 -40.25 -1.29 10.67
CA GLY A 351 -40.91 -0.67 11.85
C GLY A 351 -40.13 0.54 12.38
N ALA A 352 -40.20 0.78 13.69
CA ALA A 352 -39.41 1.84 14.32
C ALA A 352 -37.90 1.55 14.22
N ASN A 353 -37.11 2.57 13.86
CA ASN A 353 -35.66 2.43 13.72
C ASN A 353 -34.95 2.72 15.06
N ARG A 354 -34.88 1.73 15.95
CA ARG A 354 -34.26 1.88 17.27
C ARG A 354 -32.80 1.40 17.27
N ALA A 355 -31.96 2.06 18.07
CA ALA A 355 -30.60 1.61 18.35
C ALA A 355 -30.61 0.36 19.25
N PRO A 356 -29.58 -0.50 19.21
CA PRO A 356 -29.48 -1.69 20.06
C PRO A 356 -29.33 -1.32 21.53
N SER A 357 -29.82 -2.18 22.43
CA SER A 357 -29.74 -1.98 23.88
C SER A 357 -28.43 -2.46 24.51
N SER A 358 -27.65 -3.25 23.78
CA SER A 358 -26.38 -3.83 24.26
C SER A 358 -25.46 -4.15 23.09
N LEU A 359 -24.15 -4.03 23.34
CA LEU A 359 -23.10 -4.35 22.39
C LEU A 359 -21.89 -4.91 23.15
N SER A 360 -21.21 -5.90 22.58
CA SER A 360 -20.01 -6.50 23.18
C SER A 360 -18.81 -6.54 22.23
N LEU A 361 -17.60 -6.35 22.77
CA LEU A 361 -16.31 -6.47 22.08
C LEU A 361 -15.60 -7.74 22.57
N ASN A 362 -15.29 -8.68 21.68
CA ASN A 362 -14.69 -9.98 22.00
C ASN A 362 -15.41 -10.71 23.16
N GLY A 363 -16.73 -10.57 23.24
CA GLY A 363 -17.58 -11.15 24.29
C GLY A 363 -17.62 -10.38 25.62
N VAL A 364 -16.97 -9.21 25.72
CA VAL A 364 -17.06 -8.30 26.88
C VAL A 364 -18.09 -7.22 26.59
N ALA A 365 -19.09 -7.04 27.45
CA ALA A 365 -20.10 -6.00 27.29
C ALA A 365 -19.46 -4.60 27.42
N CYS A 366 -19.71 -3.74 26.43
CA CYS A 366 -19.23 -2.37 26.46
C CYS A 366 -20.25 -1.42 27.10
N ALA A 367 -19.78 -0.34 27.72
CA ALA A 367 -20.63 0.77 28.12
C ALA A 367 -21.18 1.46 26.86
N LEU A 368 -22.41 1.13 26.47
CA LEU A 368 -23.02 1.59 25.22
C LEU A 368 -23.73 2.94 25.40
N VAL A 369 -23.34 3.91 24.57
CA VAL A 369 -23.99 5.22 24.40
C VAL A 369 -24.68 5.24 23.04
N THR A 370 -26.01 5.38 23.02
CA THR A 370 -26.76 5.48 21.77
C THR A 370 -27.09 6.94 21.44
N VAL A 371 -26.83 7.37 20.22
CA VAL A 371 -27.11 8.73 19.74
C VAL A 371 -28.14 8.69 18.60
N ALA A 372 -29.30 9.30 18.80
CA ALA A 372 -30.39 9.38 17.80
C ALA A 372 -30.19 10.58 16.86
N PRO A 373 -30.71 10.53 15.61
CA PRO A 373 -30.64 11.66 14.69
C PRO A 373 -31.51 12.83 15.19
N SER A 374 -31.03 14.06 15.00
CA SER A 374 -31.82 15.28 15.22
C SER A 374 -32.85 15.42 14.08
N PRO A 375 -34.13 15.74 14.35
CA PRO A 375 -35.16 15.77 13.30
C PRO A 375 -34.91 16.89 12.28
N THR A 376 -34.80 16.54 11.01
CA THR A 376 -34.68 17.48 9.88
C THR A 376 -36.03 18.19 9.61
N PRO A 377 -36.08 19.53 9.41
CA PRO A 377 -37.33 20.26 9.17
C PRO A 377 -37.96 19.90 7.81
N ALA A 378 -39.30 19.82 7.77
CA ALA A 378 -40.05 19.57 6.54
C ALA A 378 -39.98 20.77 5.57
N PRO A 379 -39.89 20.54 4.24
CA PRO A 379 -39.76 21.62 3.26
C PRO A 379 -41.06 22.43 3.15
N THR A 380 -40.94 23.76 3.29
CA THR A 380 -42.06 24.70 3.11
C THR A 380 -42.21 25.02 1.62
N ALA A 381 -43.43 24.93 1.11
CA ALA A 381 -43.77 25.17 -0.30
C ALA A 381 -43.50 26.62 -0.74
N THR A 382 -42.98 26.77 -1.95
CA THR A 382 -42.72 28.04 -2.64
C THR A 382 -44.03 28.82 -2.90
N PRO A 383 -44.17 30.09 -2.49
CA PRO A 383 -45.27 30.94 -2.94
C PRO A 383 -44.92 31.71 -4.23
N SER A 384 -45.90 31.82 -5.13
CA SER A 384 -45.90 32.63 -6.36
C SER A 384 -45.92 34.15 -6.08
N PRO A 385 -45.49 35.01 -7.02
CA PRO A 385 -45.38 36.46 -6.80
C PRO A 385 -46.69 37.19 -7.08
N ILE A 386 -47.06 38.14 -6.20
CA ILE A 386 -48.19 39.09 -6.36
C ILE A 386 -47.74 40.48 -5.83
N PRO A 387 -48.22 41.60 -6.42
CA PRO A 387 -47.38 42.76 -6.76
C PRO A 387 -47.45 43.99 -5.85
N THR A 388 -46.52 44.92 -6.14
CA THR A 388 -46.25 46.25 -5.57
C THR A 388 -47.45 47.21 -5.53
N PRO A 389 -47.54 48.08 -4.49
CA PRO A 389 -48.13 49.41 -4.64
C PRO A 389 -47.23 50.59 -4.20
N THR A 390 -47.51 51.71 -4.86
CA THR A 390 -46.88 53.05 -4.98
C THR A 390 -46.99 53.96 -3.73
N PRO A 391 -46.14 55.02 -3.55
CA PRO A 391 -46.03 55.81 -2.30
C PRO A 391 -46.72 57.19 -2.33
N SER A 392 -46.98 57.80 -1.15
CA SER A 392 -47.16 59.26 -0.92
C SER A 392 -47.33 59.62 0.59
N PRO A 393 -47.22 60.89 1.06
CA PRO A 393 -46.04 61.77 1.17
C PRO A 393 -45.81 62.37 2.60
N ALA A 394 -44.67 63.06 2.81
CA ALA A 394 -44.23 63.80 4.02
C ALA A 394 -44.93 65.18 4.20
N PRO A 395 -44.90 65.91 5.36
CA PRO A 395 -43.76 66.80 5.81
C PRO A 395 -43.74 67.13 7.37
N PRO A 396 -43.11 68.23 7.91
CA PRO A 396 -41.70 68.71 7.94
C PRO A 396 -41.15 69.06 9.38
N ALA A 397 -39.97 69.72 9.45
CA ALA A 397 -39.00 69.84 10.57
C ALA A 397 -38.97 71.16 11.41
N SER A 398 -38.06 71.21 12.43
CA SER A 398 -37.18 72.34 12.92
C SER A 398 -37.27 72.66 14.45
N PRO A 399 -36.33 73.36 15.17
CA PRO A 399 -34.84 73.50 15.12
C PRO A 399 -34.06 73.40 16.51
N SER A 400 -32.72 73.54 16.44
CA SER A 400 -31.59 73.68 17.44
C SER A 400 -31.70 74.89 18.43
N PRO A 401 -30.87 75.14 19.51
CA PRO A 401 -29.37 75.11 19.59
C PRO A 401 -28.65 74.81 20.97
N ALA A 402 -27.30 74.82 20.98
CA ALA A 402 -26.31 74.68 22.10
C ALA A 402 -25.96 76.06 22.79
N PRO A 403 -24.91 76.32 23.67
CA PRO A 403 -23.83 75.49 24.30
C PRO A 403 -23.35 75.87 25.80
N THR A 404 -22.50 75.02 26.46
CA THR A 404 -21.35 75.19 27.46
C THR A 404 -21.44 76.11 28.75
N PRO A 405 -20.54 76.12 29.79
CA PRO A 405 -19.66 75.15 30.53
C PRO A 405 -19.93 75.01 32.08
N THR A 406 -19.16 74.16 32.78
CA THR A 406 -19.00 74.06 34.26
C THR A 406 -17.52 74.10 34.68
N PRO A 407 -17.15 74.47 35.93
CA PRO A 407 -15.93 73.97 36.57
C PRO A 407 -16.10 73.36 38.00
N ALA A 408 -15.45 72.20 38.21
CA ALA A 408 -14.59 71.72 39.34
C ALA A 408 -15.11 71.41 40.80
N PRO A 409 -14.42 70.51 41.57
CA PRO A 409 -14.98 69.46 42.47
C PRO A 409 -14.61 69.54 43.98
N THR A 410 -15.08 68.58 44.80
CA THR A 410 -14.33 67.88 45.88
C THR A 410 -15.08 66.62 46.43
N SER A 411 -14.41 65.78 47.22
CA SER A 411 -14.42 64.29 47.31
C SER A 411 -15.21 63.58 48.46
N SER A 412 -15.67 62.32 48.20
CA SER A 412 -15.72 61.00 48.96
C SER A 412 -15.89 60.94 50.51
N PRO A 413 -16.45 59.89 51.24
CA PRO A 413 -16.42 58.41 50.97
C PRO A 413 -17.56 57.44 51.53
N SER A 414 -17.48 56.14 51.12
CA SER A 414 -17.81 54.78 51.72
C SER A 414 -19.18 54.27 52.32
N PRO A 415 -19.51 52.91 52.30
CA PRO A 415 -20.89 52.32 52.28
C PRO A 415 -21.29 51.17 53.29
N THR A 416 -22.56 50.65 53.28
CA THR A 416 -23.10 49.32 53.82
C THR A 416 -24.57 48.94 53.27
N PRO A 417 -25.29 47.78 53.54
CA PRO A 417 -25.95 46.82 52.56
C PRO A 417 -27.53 46.64 52.53
N VAL A 418 -28.10 45.68 51.73
CA VAL A 418 -29.52 45.53 51.13
C VAL A 418 -30.42 44.31 51.62
N PRO A 419 -31.80 44.26 51.50
CA PRO A 419 -32.74 43.19 52.02
C PRO A 419 -33.59 42.30 51.01
N THR A 420 -34.49 41.41 51.53
CA THR A 420 -35.18 40.16 51.01
C THR A 420 -36.65 40.22 50.45
N GLY A 421 -37.05 39.37 49.48
CA GLY A 421 -38.42 39.26 48.87
C GLY A 421 -39.01 37.83 48.62
N PRO A 422 -40.29 37.67 48.17
CA PRO A 422 -41.10 36.41 48.27
C PRO A 422 -40.76 35.29 47.26
N CYS A 423 -40.03 35.59 46.21
CA CYS A 423 -39.40 34.61 45.33
C CYS A 423 -38.08 35.20 44.81
N GLN A 424 -37.19 34.35 44.31
CA GLN A 424 -35.95 34.77 43.67
C GLN A 424 -35.92 34.18 42.26
N ALA A 425 -35.63 35.01 41.26
CA ALA A 425 -35.59 34.57 39.87
C ALA A 425 -34.24 34.91 39.24
N ASP A 426 -33.69 33.95 38.52
CA ASP A 426 -32.47 34.07 37.72
C ASP A 426 -32.83 33.84 36.25
N TYR A 427 -32.53 34.83 35.41
CA TYR A 427 -32.77 34.79 33.97
C TYR A 427 -31.42 34.93 33.29
N GLN A 428 -31.01 33.89 32.57
CA GLN A 428 -29.71 33.84 31.92
C GLN A 428 -29.87 33.56 30.43
N VAL A 429 -29.33 34.44 29.60
CA VAL A 429 -29.13 34.15 28.17
C VAL A 429 -27.89 33.26 28.07
N THR A 430 -28.09 32.00 27.68
CA THR A 430 -27.02 30.99 27.64
C THR A 430 -26.32 30.93 26.28
N ALA A 431 -27.00 31.37 25.22
CA ALA A 431 -26.43 31.52 23.89
C ALA A 431 -27.17 32.61 23.11
N GLN A 432 -26.47 33.35 22.24
CA GLN A 432 -27.06 34.35 21.36
C GLN A 432 -26.34 34.39 20.01
N TRP A 433 -27.11 34.58 18.95
CA TRP A 433 -26.64 34.79 17.57
C TRP A 433 -27.40 35.97 16.94
N ASN A 434 -27.21 36.19 15.64
CA ASN A 434 -27.59 37.43 14.96
C ASN A 434 -29.04 37.90 15.19
N ASP A 435 -30.01 36.99 15.10
CA ASP A 435 -31.45 37.28 15.22
C ASP A 435 -32.17 36.39 16.25
N GLY A 436 -31.42 35.65 17.08
CA GLY A 436 -32.00 34.74 18.07
C GLY A 436 -31.10 34.42 19.25
N PHE A 437 -31.71 33.83 20.27
CA PHE A 437 -31.06 33.51 21.54
C PHE A 437 -31.72 32.33 22.24
N THR A 438 -30.99 31.72 23.16
CA THR A 438 -31.46 30.71 24.08
C THR A 438 -31.31 31.23 25.51
N ALA A 439 -32.36 31.10 26.33
CA ALA A 439 -32.35 31.54 27.72
C ALA A 439 -32.90 30.47 28.67
N ASN A 440 -32.31 30.41 29.87
CA ASN A 440 -32.78 29.60 31.00
C ASN A 440 -33.30 30.51 32.11
N VAL A 441 -34.42 30.12 32.70
CA VAL A 441 -35.07 30.83 33.79
C VAL A 441 -35.23 29.88 34.97
N LYS A 442 -34.59 30.23 36.08
CA LYS A 442 -34.69 29.51 37.35
C LYS A 442 -35.42 30.36 38.37
N VAL A 443 -36.52 29.85 38.92
CA VAL A 443 -37.33 30.57 39.93
C VAL A 443 -37.37 29.76 41.21
N ARG A 444 -36.87 30.35 42.31
CA ARG A 444 -36.97 29.83 43.67
C ARG A 444 -38.17 30.43 44.39
N ASN A 445 -39.05 29.57 44.91
CA ASN A 445 -40.14 30.00 45.77
C ASN A 445 -39.62 30.21 47.20
N ASN A 446 -39.65 31.44 47.72
CA ASN A 446 -39.27 31.73 49.11
C ASN A 446 -40.51 31.88 50.01
N GLY A 447 -41.72 31.70 49.46
CA GLY A 447 -43.00 31.70 50.16
C GLY A 447 -43.50 30.30 50.50
N THR A 448 -44.80 30.17 50.79
CA THR A 448 -45.46 28.88 51.06
C THR A 448 -45.46 27.99 49.81
N ALA A 449 -45.57 26.67 49.99
CA ALA A 449 -45.62 25.72 48.88
C ALA A 449 -46.76 26.04 47.90
N LEU A 450 -46.48 25.91 46.60
CA LEU A 450 -47.41 26.20 45.50
C LEU A 450 -47.80 24.91 44.78
N ASP A 451 -49.09 24.77 44.41
CA ASP A 451 -49.59 23.73 43.51
C ASP A 451 -50.24 24.40 42.30
N GLY A 452 -49.42 24.60 41.26
CA GLY A 452 -49.69 25.49 40.14
C GLY A 452 -48.91 26.80 40.28
N TRP A 453 -48.20 27.17 39.20
CA TRP A 453 -47.42 28.39 39.13
C TRP A 453 -47.57 29.06 37.77
N THR A 454 -47.41 30.38 37.73
CA THR A 454 -47.34 31.17 36.50
C THR A 454 -46.16 32.12 36.64
N VAL A 455 -45.16 31.97 35.77
CA VAL A 455 -44.03 32.90 35.69
C VAL A 455 -44.26 33.85 34.53
N ALA A 456 -44.32 35.15 34.80
CA ALA A 456 -44.60 36.16 33.77
C ALA A 456 -43.57 37.28 33.74
N TRP A 457 -43.22 37.72 32.52
CA TRP A 457 -42.33 38.85 32.26
C TRP A 457 -42.67 39.53 30.93
N THR A 458 -42.08 40.71 30.71
CA THR A 458 -42.24 41.47 29.47
C THR A 458 -40.97 41.37 28.62
N MET A 459 -41.10 40.92 27.37
CA MET A 459 -40.04 40.90 26.37
C MET A 459 -39.86 42.27 25.69
N PRO A 460 -38.67 42.89 25.74
CA PRO A 460 -38.39 44.16 25.08
C PRO A 460 -37.99 43.97 23.60
N SER A 461 -37.92 45.09 22.85
CA SER A 461 -37.20 45.17 21.56
C SER A 461 -37.63 44.17 20.47
N GLY A 462 -38.93 43.90 20.33
CA GLY A 462 -39.46 43.05 19.25
C GLY A 462 -39.16 41.55 19.41
N GLN A 463 -38.87 41.11 20.63
CA GLN A 463 -38.57 39.71 20.92
C GLN A 463 -39.81 38.79 20.87
N THR A 464 -39.64 37.57 20.36
CA THR A 464 -40.68 36.53 20.38
C THR A 464 -40.15 35.17 20.82
N VAL A 465 -40.89 34.44 21.64
CA VAL A 465 -40.56 33.06 22.02
C VAL A 465 -40.87 32.14 20.85
N THR A 466 -39.85 31.42 20.35
CA THR A 466 -39.95 30.52 19.19
C THR A 466 -40.01 29.04 19.58
N GLY A 467 -39.65 28.70 20.83
CA GLY A 467 -39.83 27.36 21.40
C GLY A 467 -39.49 27.32 22.89
N MET A 468 -40.10 26.41 23.65
CA MET A 468 -39.93 26.32 25.11
C MET A 468 -39.89 24.85 25.58
N TRP A 469 -39.14 24.57 26.64
CA TRP A 469 -39.14 23.29 27.36
C TRP A 469 -39.31 23.50 28.86
N ASN A 470 -39.77 22.45 29.56
CA ASN A 470 -40.09 22.43 31.00
C ASN A 470 -41.16 23.47 31.43
N GLY A 471 -41.94 23.99 30.49
CA GLY A 471 -43.08 24.88 30.71
C GLY A 471 -43.99 24.95 29.49
N GLN A 472 -45.17 25.54 29.64
CA GLN A 472 -46.10 25.87 28.56
C GLN A 472 -46.33 27.38 28.59
N TYR A 473 -46.25 28.07 27.44
CA TYR A 473 -46.33 29.52 27.41
C TYR A 473 -47.49 30.05 26.57
N VAL A 474 -47.96 31.24 26.96
CA VAL A 474 -48.79 32.12 26.13
C VAL A 474 -48.05 33.44 25.99
N GLN A 475 -47.87 33.90 24.76
CA GLN A 475 -47.34 35.23 24.47
C GLN A 475 -48.41 36.09 23.81
N THR A 476 -48.64 37.29 24.33
CA THR A 476 -49.55 38.28 23.74
C THR A 476 -48.84 39.62 23.67
N GLY A 477 -48.42 40.01 22.45
CA GLY A 477 -47.50 41.14 22.27
C GLY A 477 -46.19 40.91 23.02
N PRO A 478 -45.69 41.87 23.82
CA PRO A 478 -44.45 41.70 24.58
C PRO A 478 -44.64 40.89 25.88
N GLN A 479 -45.87 40.53 26.28
CA GLN A 479 -46.10 39.83 27.56
C GLN A 479 -45.99 38.32 27.36
N VAL A 480 -45.19 37.66 28.20
CA VAL A 480 -45.03 36.20 28.23
C VAL A 480 -45.47 35.70 29.60
N ALA A 481 -46.31 34.66 29.60
CA ALA A 481 -46.71 33.93 30.80
C ALA A 481 -46.47 32.43 30.60
N VAL A 482 -45.76 31.81 31.55
CA VAL A 482 -45.37 30.40 31.52
C VAL A 482 -46.03 29.65 32.66
N THR A 483 -46.63 28.52 32.36
CA THR A 483 -47.32 27.61 33.28
C THR A 483 -46.63 26.24 33.30
N PRO A 484 -46.83 25.42 34.36
CA PRO A 484 -46.14 24.15 34.53
C PRO A 484 -46.41 23.14 33.42
N ALA A 485 -45.41 22.32 33.16
CA ALA A 485 -45.62 20.99 32.57
C ALA A 485 -46.20 20.04 33.62
N GLY A 486 -46.88 18.97 33.20
CA GLY A 486 -47.65 18.10 34.10
C GLY A 486 -46.88 17.53 35.30
N TRP A 487 -45.55 17.41 35.20
CA TRP A 487 -44.68 16.83 36.23
C TRP A 487 -44.01 17.87 37.15
N ASN A 488 -44.04 19.17 36.86
CA ASN A 488 -43.41 20.21 37.67
C ASN A 488 -44.39 21.21 38.28
N ARG A 489 -45.67 20.82 38.41
CA ARG A 489 -46.76 21.67 38.93
C ARG A 489 -46.57 22.14 40.37
N GLN A 490 -45.90 21.34 41.20
CA GLN A 490 -45.69 21.66 42.63
C GLN A 490 -44.31 22.26 42.90
N ILE A 491 -44.26 23.35 43.68
CA ILE A 491 -43.02 23.98 44.15
C ILE A 491 -43.08 24.12 45.67
N ALA A 492 -42.30 23.32 46.39
CA ALA A 492 -42.17 23.45 47.84
C ALA A 492 -41.55 24.80 48.25
N SER A 493 -41.76 25.21 49.51
CA SER A 493 -41.08 26.38 50.08
C SER A 493 -39.56 26.16 50.06
N GLY A 494 -38.81 27.14 49.53
CA GLY A 494 -37.37 27.08 49.36
C GLY A 494 -36.89 26.26 48.15
N ALA A 495 -37.77 25.64 47.37
CA ALA A 495 -37.43 24.87 46.16
C ALA A 495 -37.44 25.75 44.89
N SER A 496 -36.81 25.27 43.82
CA SER A 496 -36.74 25.96 42.53
C SER A 496 -37.34 25.14 41.41
N ILE A 497 -37.94 25.84 40.45
CA ILE A 497 -38.22 25.33 39.11
C ILE A 497 -37.26 25.93 38.11
N GLU A 498 -37.06 25.24 36.99
CA GLU A 498 -36.25 25.72 35.89
C GLU A 498 -36.90 25.35 34.56
N PHE A 499 -36.99 26.34 33.68
CA PHE A 499 -37.44 26.17 32.30
C PHE A 499 -36.59 27.00 31.36
N GLY A 500 -36.52 26.61 30.10
CA GLY A 500 -35.74 27.32 29.10
C GLY A 500 -36.50 27.50 27.80
N PHE A 501 -36.08 28.47 27.00
CA PHE A 501 -36.71 28.79 25.74
C PHE A 501 -35.74 29.37 24.72
N ASN A 502 -36.09 29.20 23.45
CA ASN A 502 -35.48 29.92 22.33
C ASN A 502 -36.35 31.13 22.00
N GLY A 503 -35.71 32.27 21.69
CA GLY A 503 -36.38 33.48 21.25
C GLY A 503 -35.68 34.12 20.05
N SER A 504 -36.42 34.91 19.28
CA SER A 504 -35.88 35.77 18.23
C SER A 504 -35.87 37.24 18.66
N HIS A 505 -35.01 38.08 18.05
CA HIS A 505 -35.00 39.53 18.25
C HIS A 505 -34.66 40.28 16.96
N SER A 506 -35.29 41.44 16.72
CA SER A 506 -35.02 42.30 15.56
C SER A 506 -34.12 43.51 15.87
N GLY A 507 -33.55 43.56 17.09
CA GLY A 507 -32.72 44.66 17.60
C GLY A 507 -31.72 44.19 18.65
N THR A 508 -31.51 44.93 19.74
CA THR A 508 -30.68 44.46 20.86
C THR A 508 -31.44 43.48 21.74
N ASN A 509 -30.80 42.37 22.12
CA ASN A 509 -31.34 41.38 23.03
C ASN A 509 -31.25 41.85 24.50
N ALA A 510 -32.08 42.81 24.87
CA ALA A 510 -32.16 43.31 26.24
C ALA A 510 -32.95 42.33 27.12
N VAL A 511 -32.49 42.10 28.35
CA VAL A 511 -33.26 41.36 29.38
C VAL A 511 -34.10 42.36 30.17
N SER A 512 -35.40 42.15 30.26
CA SER A 512 -36.30 43.01 31.04
C SER A 512 -36.28 42.67 32.54
N GLY A 513 -36.53 43.69 33.37
CA GLY A 513 -36.03 43.74 34.75
C GLY A 513 -36.86 43.07 35.85
N VAL A 514 -38.07 42.54 35.60
CA VAL A 514 -38.90 41.95 36.66
C VAL A 514 -39.64 40.71 36.18
N LEU A 515 -39.37 39.57 36.81
CA LEU A 515 -40.14 38.34 36.70
C LEU A 515 -41.12 38.27 37.87
N THR A 516 -42.34 37.81 37.60
CA THR A 516 -43.34 37.53 38.64
C THR A 516 -43.61 36.04 38.76
N LEU A 517 -43.86 35.56 39.97
CA LEU A 517 -44.37 34.21 40.27
C LEU A 517 -45.79 34.35 40.84
N ASN A 518 -46.80 33.86 40.12
CA ASN A 518 -48.22 34.02 40.45
C ASN A 518 -48.62 35.49 40.71
N GLY A 519 -48.02 36.42 39.94
CA GLY A 519 -48.26 37.86 40.06
C GLY A 519 -47.43 38.57 41.14
N ALA A 520 -46.70 37.86 42.00
CA ALA A 520 -45.78 38.46 42.96
C ALA A 520 -44.39 38.69 42.33
N ALA A 521 -43.83 39.88 42.46
CA ALA A 521 -42.50 40.20 41.94
C ALA A 521 -41.40 39.39 42.66
N CYS A 522 -40.54 38.73 41.89
CA CYS A 522 -39.37 38.04 42.42
C CYS A 522 -38.19 39.00 42.53
N ALA A 523 -37.34 38.78 43.54
CA ALA A 523 -36.00 39.35 43.57
C ALA A 523 -35.22 38.79 42.38
N THR A 524 -35.15 39.57 41.30
CA THR A 524 -34.45 39.24 40.07
C THR A 524 -32.98 39.62 40.20
N THR A 525 -32.08 38.64 40.15
CA THR A 525 -30.66 38.92 39.93
C THR A 525 -30.41 39.05 38.44
N THR A 526 -30.79 40.18 37.85
CA THR A 526 -30.25 40.60 36.56
C THR A 526 -28.87 41.18 36.81
N GLY A 527 -27.82 40.55 36.28
CA GLY A 527 -26.44 41.01 36.45
C GLY A 527 -26.23 42.41 35.88
N GLY A 528 -26.40 43.44 36.71
CA GLY A 528 -26.18 44.84 36.37
C GLY A 528 -26.47 45.75 37.56
N GLY A 529 -25.41 46.21 38.25
CA GLY A 529 -25.49 47.03 39.47
C GLY A 529 -25.97 48.47 39.26
N THR A 530 -26.47 49.08 40.34
CA THR A 530 -26.91 50.49 40.42
C THR A 530 -26.11 51.27 41.50
N PRO A 531 -26.11 52.62 41.49
CA PRO A 531 -24.89 53.44 41.53
C PRO A 531 -24.85 54.52 42.64
N THR A 532 -23.68 55.12 42.92
CA THR A 532 -23.52 56.51 43.45
C THR A 532 -22.02 56.90 43.49
N PRO A 533 -21.61 58.19 43.58
CA PRO A 533 -21.97 59.42 42.85
C PRO A 533 -20.85 59.86 41.87
N THR A 534 -21.15 60.77 40.94
CA THR A 534 -20.26 61.24 39.86
C THR A 534 -19.09 62.11 40.37
N PRO A 535 -17.81 61.71 40.16
CA PRO A 535 -16.66 62.61 40.28
C PRO A 535 -16.48 63.38 38.96
N VAL A 536 -15.90 64.58 39.05
CA VAL A 536 -15.55 65.40 37.87
C VAL A 536 -14.73 64.59 36.87
N PRO A 537 -14.99 64.73 35.56
CA PRO A 537 -14.32 63.92 34.55
C PRO A 537 -12.84 64.33 34.47
N VAL A 538 -11.96 63.53 35.07
CA VAL A 538 -10.49 63.63 34.97
C VAL A 538 -10.02 62.58 33.97
N ALA A 539 -8.99 62.90 33.17
CA ALA A 539 -8.37 61.88 32.32
C ALA A 539 -7.80 60.75 33.21
N PRO A 540 -7.80 59.50 32.74
CA PRO A 540 -7.37 58.37 33.56
C PRO A 540 -5.89 58.45 33.94
N GLY A 541 -5.50 57.81 35.03
CA GLY A 541 -4.10 57.65 35.43
C GLY A 541 -3.30 56.72 34.51
N THR A 542 -1.98 56.91 34.45
CA THR A 542 -1.08 56.07 33.65
C THR A 542 -1.12 54.61 34.10
N PRO A 543 -1.38 53.64 33.20
CA PRO A 543 -1.35 52.22 33.55
C PRO A 543 -0.06 51.82 34.28
N ALA A 544 -0.18 50.98 35.32
CA ALA A 544 0.96 50.57 36.12
C ALA A 544 1.39 49.13 35.83
N GLY A 545 2.68 48.84 36.01
CA GLY A 545 3.22 47.49 35.88
C GLY A 545 3.17 46.91 34.46
N LEU A 546 3.18 47.76 33.42
CA LEU A 546 3.19 47.29 32.04
C LEU A 546 4.44 46.43 31.81
N SER A 547 4.22 45.18 31.44
CA SER A 547 5.25 44.24 31.04
C SER A 547 4.91 43.68 29.67
N ALA A 548 5.94 43.43 28.87
CA ALA A 548 5.82 42.82 27.55
C ALA A 548 6.61 41.50 27.56
N THR A 549 5.91 40.38 27.47
CA THR A 549 6.49 39.05 27.54
C THR A 549 6.25 38.30 26.24
N VAL A 550 7.30 37.71 25.66
CA VAL A 550 7.19 36.93 24.43
C VAL A 550 6.67 35.54 24.78
N ALA A 551 5.51 35.19 24.24
CA ALA A 551 4.93 33.85 24.36
C ALA A 551 5.52 32.90 23.31
N ASP A 552 5.40 31.61 23.60
CA ASP A 552 5.99 30.52 22.80
C ASP A 552 5.44 30.41 21.37
N ASN A 553 4.45 31.22 20.93
CA ASN A 553 3.91 31.27 19.57
C ASN A 553 4.23 32.57 18.81
N ALA A 554 5.23 33.34 19.27
CA ALA A 554 5.55 34.67 18.75
C ALA A 554 4.44 35.70 18.94
N VAL A 555 3.72 35.63 20.06
CA VAL A 555 2.81 36.69 20.53
C VAL A 555 3.52 37.48 21.62
N VAL A 556 3.44 38.81 21.59
CA VAL A 556 3.85 39.64 22.73
C VAL A 556 2.66 39.83 23.64
N ASN A 557 2.68 39.19 24.80
CA ASN A 557 1.69 39.37 25.84
C ASN A 557 2.05 40.59 26.67
N LEU A 558 1.23 41.63 26.52
CA LEU A 558 1.25 42.81 27.36
C LEU A 558 0.34 42.57 28.57
N VAL A 559 0.84 42.87 29.76
CA VAL A 559 0.04 42.83 31.00
C VAL A 559 0.27 44.13 31.76
N TRP A 560 -0.81 44.75 32.22
CA TRP A 560 -0.79 45.98 33.02
C TRP A 560 -1.93 45.99 34.04
N THR A 561 -1.90 46.98 34.91
CA THR A 561 -2.99 47.27 35.84
C THR A 561 -3.50 48.68 35.60
N ALA A 562 -4.82 48.86 35.66
CA ALA A 562 -5.42 50.18 35.61
C ALA A 562 -4.97 50.97 36.86
N ALA A 563 -4.52 52.22 36.69
CA ALA A 563 -4.18 53.07 37.83
C ALA A 563 -5.42 53.51 38.62
N ASP A 564 -6.57 53.61 37.95
CA ASP A 564 -7.85 53.98 38.53
C ASP A 564 -9.02 53.44 37.69
N ALA A 565 -10.24 53.61 38.18
CA ALA A 565 -11.47 53.19 37.52
C ALA A 565 -11.98 54.19 36.47
N TYR A 566 -11.24 55.28 36.18
CA TYR A 566 -11.71 56.34 35.27
C TYR A 566 -11.46 56.01 33.80
N ALA A 567 -10.65 54.99 33.50
CA ALA A 567 -10.46 54.48 32.17
C ALA A 567 -11.77 53.91 31.60
N GLN A 568 -12.14 54.32 30.39
CA GLN A 568 -13.18 53.66 29.59
C GLN A 568 -12.57 52.58 28.68
N GLY A 569 -11.27 52.68 28.42
CA GLY A 569 -10.51 51.70 27.68
C GLY A 569 -9.00 51.96 27.74
N PHE A 570 -8.24 51.10 27.07
CA PHE A 570 -6.80 51.29 26.86
C PHE A 570 -6.45 51.33 25.39
N ARG A 571 -5.59 52.26 24.99
CA ARG A 571 -4.97 52.34 23.67
C ARG A 571 -3.60 51.72 23.74
N ILE A 572 -3.37 50.70 22.92
CA ILE A 572 -2.08 50.03 22.79
C ILE A 572 -1.46 50.48 21.48
N GLU A 573 -0.33 51.16 21.58
CA GLU A 573 0.48 51.54 20.42
C GLU A 573 1.81 50.80 20.44
N ARG A 574 2.35 50.55 19.26
CA ARG A 574 3.62 49.85 19.05
C ARG A 574 4.45 50.57 18.00
N ARG A 575 5.76 50.47 18.16
CA ARG A 575 6.75 50.73 17.10
C ARG A 575 7.86 49.70 17.16
N THR A 576 8.62 49.58 16.08
CA THR A 576 9.93 48.91 16.13
C THR A 576 10.88 49.73 16.99
N ALA A 577 11.75 49.08 17.78
CA ALA A 577 12.68 49.77 18.66
C ALA A 577 13.56 50.76 17.86
N GLY A 578 13.65 52.01 18.34
CA GLY A 578 14.34 53.10 17.62
C GLY A 578 13.57 53.72 16.44
N GLY A 579 12.37 53.22 16.13
CA GLY A 579 11.47 53.83 15.15
C GLY A 579 10.90 55.18 15.64
N VAL A 580 10.56 56.06 14.69
CA VAL A 580 10.02 57.39 15.02
C VAL A 580 8.49 57.40 15.15
N ASP A 581 7.80 56.55 14.38
CA ASP A 581 6.34 56.56 14.30
C ASP A 581 5.70 55.45 15.15
N TRP A 582 4.71 55.83 15.95
CA TRP A 582 3.89 54.92 16.75
C TRP A 582 2.63 54.53 15.98
N THR A 583 2.33 53.23 15.96
CA THR A 583 1.14 52.68 15.30
C THR A 583 0.16 52.17 16.34
N LEU A 584 -1.12 52.51 16.20
CA LEU A 584 -2.19 51.94 17.03
C LEU A 584 -2.38 50.47 16.68
N VAL A 585 -2.20 49.59 17.67
CA VAL A 585 -2.35 48.13 17.53
C VAL A 585 -3.76 47.70 17.92
N ALA A 586 -4.30 48.23 19.03
CA ALA A 586 -5.64 47.93 19.49
C ALA A 586 -6.17 48.96 20.50
N GLU A 587 -7.50 49.02 20.62
CA GLU A 587 -8.19 49.59 21.78
C GLU A 587 -8.92 48.47 22.53
N THR A 588 -8.78 48.45 23.85
CA THR A 588 -9.42 47.45 24.72
C THR A 588 -10.34 48.14 25.72
N ALA A 589 -11.33 47.41 26.26
CA ALA A 589 -12.23 47.96 27.28
C ALA A 589 -11.50 48.17 28.62
N ALA A 590 -12.04 49.04 29.48
CA ALA A 590 -11.48 49.43 30.78
C ALA A 590 -11.06 48.28 31.72
N GLY A 591 -11.69 47.11 31.57
CA GLY A 591 -11.45 45.93 32.40
C GLY A 591 -10.46 44.92 31.80
N ALA A 592 -9.79 45.22 30.69
CA ALA A 592 -8.81 44.33 30.09
C ALA A 592 -7.41 44.55 30.72
N PRO A 593 -6.92 43.64 31.59
CA PRO A 593 -5.61 43.81 32.24
C PRO A 593 -4.45 43.34 31.34
N SER A 594 -4.74 42.88 30.14
CA SER A 594 -3.74 42.29 29.25
C SER A 594 -4.18 42.32 27.80
N PHE A 595 -3.22 42.32 26.89
CA PHE A 595 -3.42 42.21 25.45
C PHE A 595 -2.31 41.37 24.82
N GLY A 596 -2.68 40.40 23.97
CA GLY A 596 -1.74 39.61 23.19
C GLY A 596 -1.59 40.20 21.79
N ASP A 597 -0.42 40.75 21.46
CA ASP A 597 -0.11 41.21 20.11
C ASP A 597 0.46 40.05 19.28
N GLY A 598 -0.40 39.43 18.46
CA GLY A 598 -0.02 38.39 17.51
C GLY A 598 0.39 38.89 16.12
N THR A 599 0.47 40.21 15.92
CA THR A 599 0.81 40.82 14.62
C THR A 599 2.30 41.12 14.48
N VAL A 600 3.10 40.74 15.47
CA VAL A 600 4.55 40.96 15.52
C VAL A 600 5.30 40.01 14.59
N ALA A 601 6.41 40.49 14.03
CA ALA A 601 7.31 39.69 13.22
C ALA A 601 8.54 39.26 14.04
N MET A 602 8.91 37.99 13.88
CA MET A 602 10.09 37.38 14.54
C MET A 602 11.39 38.08 14.13
N GLY A 603 12.33 38.21 15.06
CA GLY A 603 13.63 38.85 14.84
C GLY A 603 13.64 40.37 14.96
N ASN A 604 12.50 40.99 15.34
CA ASN A 604 12.42 42.43 15.59
C ASN A 604 12.30 42.73 17.09
N ASP A 605 12.83 43.89 17.46
CA ASP A 605 12.59 44.50 18.76
C ASP A 605 11.43 45.48 18.66
N TYR A 606 10.51 45.41 19.60
CA TYR A 606 9.34 46.27 19.66
C TYR A 606 9.30 47.05 20.96
N GLU A 607 8.85 48.30 20.85
CA GLU A 607 8.49 49.14 21.97
C GLU A 607 6.98 49.34 21.95
N TYR A 608 6.36 49.14 23.10
CA TYR A 608 4.94 49.31 23.33
C TYR A 608 4.71 50.47 24.26
N ARG A 609 3.60 51.17 24.03
CA ARG A 609 3.06 52.10 24.99
C ARG A 609 1.56 51.94 25.13
N VAL A 610 1.09 51.94 26.37
CA VAL A 610 -0.32 51.76 26.71
C VAL A 610 -0.82 53.00 27.42
N TYR A 611 -1.89 53.56 26.90
CA TYR A 611 -2.63 54.68 27.49
C TYR A 611 -3.94 54.17 28.05
N ALA A 612 -4.35 54.65 29.21
CA ALA A 612 -5.75 54.61 29.60
C ALA A 612 -6.47 55.81 28.98
N PHE A 613 -7.67 55.64 28.45
CA PHE A 613 -8.44 56.75 27.88
C PHE A 613 -9.87 56.76 28.37
N ASN A 614 -10.45 57.95 28.40
CA ASN A 614 -11.89 58.16 28.52
C ASN A 614 -12.30 59.36 27.65
N ALA A 615 -13.56 59.78 27.75
CA ALA A 615 -14.08 60.93 27.00
C ALA A 615 -13.32 62.27 27.23
N VAL A 616 -12.50 62.38 28.28
CA VAL A 616 -11.68 63.57 28.61
C VAL A 616 -10.36 63.57 27.86
N GLY A 617 -9.77 62.39 27.65
CA GLY A 617 -8.48 62.26 26.97
C GLY A 617 -7.71 61.01 27.39
N ASN A 618 -6.49 60.88 26.85
CA ASN A 618 -5.56 59.83 27.19
C ASN A 618 -4.75 60.20 28.44
N SER A 619 -4.38 59.21 29.26
CA SER A 619 -3.35 59.31 30.29
C SER A 619 -1.98 59.61 29.69
N PRO A 620 -0.92 59.89 30.49
CA PRO A 620 0.44 59.61 30.04
C PRO A 620 0.64 58.10 29.80
N PRO A 621 1.50 57.67 28.87
CA PRO A 621 1.66 56.26 28.53
C PRO A 621 2.53 55.50 29.53
N ALA A 622 2.20 54.24 29.76
CA ALA A 622 3.13 53.24 30.30
C ALA A 622 3.91 52.63 29.13
N THR A 623 5.20 52.36 29.27
CA THR A 623 6.03 51.79 28.19
C THR A 623 6.67 50.46 28.59
N ALA A 624 6.76 49.53 27.64
CA ALA A 624 7.50 48.28 27.80
C ALA A 624 8.10 47.87 26.44
N SER A 625 9.17 47.07 26.47
CA SER A 625 9.83 46.60 25.24
C SER A 625 9.89 45.08 25.23
N ALA A 626 9.81 44.49 24.04
CA ALA A 626 9.94 43.05 23.83
C ALA A 626 10.87 42.78 22.65
N SER A 627 11.82 41.88 22.85
CA SER A 627 12.75 41.41 21.82
C SER A 627 12.36 40.01 21.36
N LEU A 628 11.97 39.86 20.09
CA LEU A 628 11.64 38.54 19.55
C LEU A 628 12.90 37.86 18.99
N PRO A 629 13.11 36.57 19.27
CA PRO A 629 14.17 35.81 18.62
C PRO A 629 13.94 35.75 17.10
N THR A 630 15.02 35.59 16.34
CA THR A 630 14.90 35.29 14.91
C THR A 630 14.17 33.97 14.71
N LEU A 631 13.50 33.81 13.56
CA LEU A 631 12.77 32.59 13.21
C LEU A 631 13.66 31.34 13.31
N LEU A 632 14.95 31.48 12.95
CA LEU A 632 15.95 30.42 13.06
C LEU A 632 16.24 30.02 14.51
N LYS A 633 16.56 30.98 15.39
CA LYS A 633 16.84 30.73 16.82
C LYS A 633 15.62 30.18 17.57
N TYR A 634 14.44 30.65 17.19
CA TYR A 634 13.20 30.11 17.72
C TYR A 634 12.97 28.67 17.26
N GLY A 635 13.21 28.37 15.98
CA GLY A 635 13.17 27.01 15.44
C GLY A 635 14.09 26.02 16.14
N GLU A 636 15.33 26.44 16.44
CA GLU A 636 16.27 25.67 17.24
C GLU A 636 15.70 25.33 18.63
N SER A 637 15.12 26.33 19.31
CA SER A 637 14.50 26.13 20.62
C SER A 637 13.33 25.15 20.54
N GLN A 638 12.48 25.26 19.51
CA GLN A 638 11.33 24.37 19.33
C GLN A 638 11.75 22.94 18.97
N TYR A 639 12.81 22.76 18.18
CA TYR A 639 13.36 21.43 17.87
C TYR A 639 13.76 20.66 19.15
N GLN A 640 14.25 21.36 20.16
CA GLN A 640 14.56 20.79 21.46
C GLN A 640 13.30 20.63 22.34
N LYS A 641 12.49 21.69 22.47
CA LYS A 641 11.31 21.71 23.37
C LYS A 641 10.21 20.74 22.96
N GLN A 642 9.95 20.58 21.66
CA GLN A 642 8.88 19.71 21.13
C GLN A 642 9.30 18.22 21.08
N GLY A 643 10.49 17.89 21.57
CA GLY A 643 10.99 16.51 21.62
C GLY A 643 11.52 15.98 20.29
N CYS A 644 11.68 16.80 19.24
CA CYS A 644 12.18 16.35 17.94
C CYS A 644 13.58 15.72 18.06
N ALA A 645 14.46 16.32 18.86
CA ALA A 645 15.81 15.82 19.10
C ALA A 645 15.86 14.43 19.76
N SER A 646 14.81 14.03 20.51
CA SER A 646 14.75 12.72 21.17
C SER A 646 14.60 11.56 20.16
N CYS A 647 13.96 11.82 19.01
CA CYS A 647 13.74 10.82 17.96
C CYS A 647 14.74 10.96 16.80
N HIS A 648 15.06 12.21 16.43
CA HIS A 648 15.90 12.52 15.28
C HIS A 648 17.37 12.79 15.64
N GLY A 649 17.71 12.74 16.92
CA GLY A 649 19.03 13.13 17.44
C GLY A 649 19.21 14.64 17.45
N LYS A 650 20.05 15.13 18.37
CA LYS A 650 20.41 16.55 18.48
C LYS A 650 21.02 17.13 17.19
N ASP A 651 21.72 16.30 16.43
CA ASP A 651 22.42 16.69 15.19
C ASP A 651 21.62 16.32 13.93
N GLY A 652 20.36 15.88 14.08
CA GLY A 652 19.50 15.46 12.96
C GLY A 652 19.94 14.17 12.25
N LYS A 653 20.93 13.44 12.78
CA LYS A 653 21.49 12.21 12.18
C LYS A 653 20.76 10.92 12.57
N GLY A 654 19.73 11.01 13.43
CA GLY A 654 18.82 9.91 13.81
C GLY A 654 19.17 9.19 15.12
N GLY A 655 18.12 8.75 15.85
CA GLY A 655 18.22 7.97 17.09
C GLY A 655 17.25 6.78 17.23
N PHE A 656 16.23 6.62 16.36
CA PHE A 656 15.30 5.47 16.41
C PHE A 656 14.78 4.95 15.05
N THR A 657 14.78 5.74 13.97
CA THR A 657 14.17 5.36 12.66
C THR A 657 15.14 5.29 11.47
N ASN A 658 16.46 5.45 11.69
CA ASN A 658 17.49 5.50 10.64
C ASN A 658 17.20 6.48 9.47
N LYS A 659 16.32 7.47 9.66
CA LYS A 659 16.04 8.53 8.69
C LYS A 659 16.68 9.85 9.13
N PRO A 660 17.90 10.17 8.68
CA PRO A 660 18.53 11.42 9.03
C PRO A 660 17.80 12.61 8.37
N LEU A 661 17.63 13.71 9.10
CA LEU A 661 17.02 14.97 8.64
C LEU A 661 17.98 15.82 7.79
N VAL A 662 19.20 15.36 7.56
CA VAL A 662 20.27 16.16 6.93
C VAL A 662 20.23 16.20 5.40
N HIS A 663 19.16 15.72 4.78
CA HIS A 663 19.00 15.67 3.32
C HIS A 663 18.11 16.78 2.77
N PHE A 664 17.50 17.60 3.63
CA PHE A 664 16.60 18.67 3.21
C PHE A 664 17.38 19.89 2.70
N THR A 665 16.93 20.46 1.58
CA THR A 665 17.53 21.62 0.92
C THR A 665 16.65 22.87 1.03
N ALA A 666 17.20 24.05 0.70
CA ALA A 666 16.51 25.35 0.86
C ALA A 666 15.18 25.46 0.08
N ASP A 667 15.10 24.86 -1.11
CA ASP A 667 13.88 24.76 -1.93
C ASP A 667 12.78 23.92 -1.28
N GLN A 668 13.12 23.07 -0.30
CA GLN A 668 12.17 22.22 0.41
C GLN A 668 11.64 22.87 1.71
N LEU A 669 11.98 24.13 2.00
CA LEU A 669 11.57 24.81 3.23
C LEU A 669 10.05 24.83 3.43
N ALA A 670 9.29 25.16 2.38
CA ALA A 670 7.83 25.17 2.45
C ALA A 670 7.25 23.77 2.69
N THR A 671 7.78 22.77 1.98
CA THR A 671 7.37 21.37 2.11
C THR A 671 7.67 20.81 3.50
N LEU A 672 8.87 21.06 4.01
CA LEU A 672 9.27 20.61 5.34
C LEU A 672 8.47 21.32 6.44
N THR A 673 8.19 22.61 6.27
CA THR A 673 7.30 23.37 7.15
C THR A 673 5.93 22.71 7.24
N GLU A 674 5.36 22.31 6.11
CA GLU A 674 4.05 21.67 6.07
C GLU A 674 4.07 20.25 6.67
N ILE A 675 5.13 19.49 6.43
CA ILE A 675 5.34 18.18 7.05
C ILE A 675 5.37 18.32 8.57
N ILE A 676 6.11 19.29 9.09
CA ILE A 676 6.21 19.51 10.54
C ILE A 676 4.84 19.92 11.07
N ARG A 677 4.19 20.91 10.45
CA ARG A 677 2.87 21.41 10.85
C ARG A 677 1.81 20.32 10.96
N VAL A 678 1.82 19.35 10.05
CA VAL A 678 0.75 18.35 9.93
C VAL A 678 1.09 17.04 10.64
N ARG A 679 2.39 16.69 10.75
CA ARG A 679 2.81 15.34 11.16
C ARG A 679 3.78 15.30 12.35
N MET A 680 4.33 16.44 12.78
CA MET A 680 5.35 16.46 13.83
C MET A 680 5.02 17.44 14.97
N PRO A 681 5.24 17.05 16.24
CA PRO A 681 5.61 15.71 16.69
C PRO A 681 4.45 14.71 16.46
N PRO A 682 4.72 13.42 16.13
CA PRO A 682 3.68 12.46 15.75
C PRO A 682 2.58 12.25 16.79
N SER A 683 2.90 12.47 18.06
CA SER A 683 1.95 12.35 19.16
C SER A 683 1.02 13.57 19.30
N LYS A 684 1.44 14.75 18.84
CA LYS A 684 0.72 16.04 19.00
C LYS A 684 1.10 17.06 17.91
N PRO A 685 0.76 16.85 16.64
CA PRO A 685 1.18 17.75 15.54
C PRO A 685 0.63 19.18 15.69
N ALA A 686 -0.53 19.36 16.33
CA ALA A 686 -1.11 20.67 16.61
C ALA A 686 -0.22 21.56 17.52
N ASN A 687 0.75 20.99 18.24
CA ASN A 687 1.63 21.72 19.13
C ASN A 687 2.73 22.51 18.40
N CYS A 688 3.04 22.16 17.13
CA CYS A 688 4.07 22.85 16.36
C CYS A 688 3.54 23.32 15.01
N VAL A 689 2.79 24.42 15.03
CA VAL A 689 2.18 25.05 13.85
C VAL A 689 2.75 26.45 13.61
N SER A 690 2.40 27.06 12.46
CA SER A 690 2.78 28.44 12.11
C SER A 690 4.30 28.68 12.26
N ASN A 691 4.71 29.63 13.12
CA ASN A 691 6.12 29.95 13.35
C ASN A 691 6.93 28.79 13.95
N CYS A 692 6.30 27.87 14.71
CA CYS A 692 6.99 26.69 15.24
C CYS A 692 7.42 25.77 14.09
N ALA A 693 6.49 25.46 13.19
CA ALA A 693 6.76 24.61 12.03
C ALA A 693 7.79 25.25 11.09
N ALA A 694 7.57 26.53 10.73
CA ALA A 694 8.44 27.25 9.80
C ALA A 694 9.84 27.46 10.37
N GLY A 695 9.96 27.81 11.66
CA GLY A 695 11.24 27.94 12.35
C GLY A 695 11.97 26.61 12.45
N THR A 696 11.28 25.54 12.84
CA THR A 696 11.88 24.20 12.99
C THR A 696 12.38 23.67 11.63
N ALA A 697 11.60 23.86 10.56
CA ALA A 697 12.03 23.52 9.20
C ALA A 697 13.26 24.32 8.77
N LYS A 698 13.27 25.63 9.03
CA LYS A 698 14.39 26.52 8.74
C LYS A 698 15.65 26.09 9.51
N TYR A 699 15.53 25.72 10.78
CA TYR A 699 16.65 25.20 11.57
C TYR A 699 17.19 23.87 11.03
N ILE A 700 16.32 22.94 10.66
CA ILE A 700 16.73 21.66 10.07
C ILE A 700 17.53 21.89 8.78
N ILE A 701 17.07 22.78 7.89
CA ILE A 701 17.73 23.01 6.61
C ILE A 701 19.01 23.84 6.77
N GLU A 702 18.93 24.98 7.47
CA GLU A 702 20.03 25.95 7.51
C GLU A 702 21.11 25.60 8.52
N VAL A 703 20.83 24.73 9.49
CA VAL A 703 21.79 24.34 10.53
C VAL A 703 22.09 22.85 10.47
N LEU A 704 21.08 21.98 10.58
CA LEU A 704 21.36 20.54 10.65
C LEU A 704 21.80 19.95 9.31
N ALA A 705 21.13 20.31 8.21
CA ALA A 705 21.49 19.86 6.87
C ALA A 705 22.74 20.59 6.37
N ALA A 706 22.85 21.91 6.57
CA ALA A 706 24.04 22.68 6.20
C ALA A 706 25.32 22.26 6.94
N ALA A 707 25.22 21.89 8.23
CA ALA A 707 26.35 21.35 9.00
C ALA A 707 26.75 19.93 8.55
N ALA A 708 25.83 19.17 7.96
CA ALA A 708 26.13 17.88 7.36
C ALA A 708 26.68 18.00 5.93
N SER A 709 26.33 19.06 5.20
CA SER A 709 26.75 19.30 3.82
C SER A 709 27.97 20.20 3.68
N GLY A 710 28.48 20.80 4.77
CA GLY A 710 29.63 21.70 4.70
C GLY A 710 29.36 22.95 3.83
N GLY A 711 28.38 23.77 4.21
CA GLY A 711 28.21 25.19 3.85
C GLY A 711 28.42 25.64 2.39
N GLY A 712 27.33 26.08 1.73
CA GLY A 712 27.43 26.96 0.55
C GLY A 712 26.15 27.05 -0.28
N GLY A 713 25.35 28.10 -0.06
CA GLY A 713 24.31 28.52 -1.01
C GLY A 713 24.92 29.39 -2.12
N GLY A 714 24.50 29.15 -3.37
CA GLY A 714 24.84 29.95 -4.53
C GLY A 714 24.71 29.16 -5.83
N GLY A 715 23.80 29.60 -6.71
CA GLY A 715 23.72 29.08 -8.08
C GLY A 715 25.03 29.33 -8.82
N GLY A 716 25.73 28.24 -9.14
CA GLY A 716 27.00 28.23 -9.85
C GLY A 716 27.71 26.90 -9.63
N ASN A 717 27.64 25.98 -10.60
CA ASN A 717 28.39 24.72 -10.71
C ASN A 717 28.90 24.11 -9.39
N ALA A 718 28.02 23.45 -8.63
CA ALA A 718 28.37 22.68 -7.44
C ALA A 718 29.20 21.40 -7.73
N CYS A 719 29.56 21.16 -9.00
CA CYS A 719 30.34 20.01 -9.45
C CYS A 719 31.85 20.32 -9.62
N ALA A 720 32.37 21.41 -9.01
CA ALA A 720 33.77 21.82 -9.17
C ALA A 720 34.79 20.83 -8.57
N GLY A 721 34.34 19.77 -7.87
CA GLY A 721 35.14 18.60 -7.53
C GLY A 721 34.51 17.32 -8.09
N SER A 722 35.33 16.29 -8.36
CA SER A 722 34.84 14.95 -8.71
C SER A 722 33.91 14.46 -7.60
N PRO A 723 32.62 14.23 -7.86
CA PRO A 723 31.69 13.80 -6.82
C PRO A 723 32.09 12.44 -6.25
N PRO A 724 31.78 12.17 -4.97
CA PRO A 724 32.09 10.90 -4.36
C PRO A 724 31.35 9.79 -5.12
N PRO A 725 32.07 8.79 -5.65
CA PRO A 725 31.50 7.74 -6.47
C PRO A 725 30.48 6.88 -5.69
N GLY A 726 29.65 6.13 -6.42
CA GLY A 726 28.68 5.19 -5.82
C GLY A 726 29.39 4.12 -4.98
N GLY A 727 28.68 3.54 -4.00
CA GLY A 727 29.22 2.44 -3.18
C GLY A 727 29.55 1.20 -4.00
N ARG A 728 30.50 0.39 -3.51
CA ARG A 728 30.83 -0.91 -4.11
C ARG A 728 29.62 -1.84 -4.02
N ALA A 729 29.51 -2.75 -4.97
CA ALA A 729 28.33 -3.62 -5.05
C ALA A 729 28.66 -5.01 -5.60
N LEU A 730 27.92 -6.01 -5.12
CA LEU A 730 27.76 -7.30 -5.77
C LEU A 730 26.32 -7.37 -6.28
N ARG A 731 26.12 -7.39 -7.60
CA ARG A 731 24.77 -7.42 -8.17
C ARG A 731 24.39 -8.84 -8.56
N LEU A 732 23.39 -9.40 -7.89
CA LEU A 732 22.83 -10.69 -8.25
C LEU A 732 22.20 -10.61 -9.66
N LEU A 733 22.46 -11.60 -10.51
CA LEU A 733 21.78 -11.73 -11.79
C LEU A 733 20.28 -11.89 -11.57
N THR A 734 19.47 -11.13 -12.29
CA THR A 734 18.02 -11.39 -12.35
C THR A 734 17.76 -12.72 -13.07
N ARG A 735 16.59 -13.32 -12.92
CA ARG A 735 16.17 -14.55 -13.60
C ARG A 735 16.27 -14.44 -15.12
N GLN A 736 15.99 -13.26 -15.67
CA GLN A 736 16.16 -12.99 -17.09
C GLN A 736 17.65 -12.91 -17.47
N GLU A 737 18.46 -12.23 -16.66
CA GLU A 737 19.91 -12.14 -16.88
C GLU A 737 20.59 -13.51 -16.73
N TYR A 738 20.20 -14.33 -15.75
CA TYR A 738 20.65 -15.70 -15.57
C TYR A 738 20.29 -16.54 -16.80
N GLN A 739 19.02 -16.53 -17.23
CA GLN A 739 18.58 -17.25 -18.44
C GLN A 739 19.39 -16.85 -19.67
N ASN A 740 19.53 -15.55 -19.93
CA ASN A 740 20.28 -15.07 -21.08
C ASN A 740 21.74 -15.51 -21.01
N THR A 741 22.34 -15.40 -19.82
CA THR A 741 23.75 -15.75 -19.58
C THR A 741 24.00 -17.24 -19.81
N VAL A 742 23.16 -18.13 -19.25
CA VAL A 742 23.35 -19.58 -19.43
C VAL A 742 23.07 -20.02 -20.86
N ASN A 743 22.08 -19.43 -21.53
CA ASN A 743 21.79 -19.73 -22.93
C ASN A 743 22.98 -19.33 -23.84
N ASP A 744 23.57 -18.15 -23.63
CA ASP A 744 24.75 -17.70 -24.38
C ASP A 744 26.03 -18.49 -24.05
N LEU A 745 26.18 -18.86 -22.78
CA LEU A 745 27.35 -19.58 -22.30
C LEU A 745 27.36 -21.01 -22.82
N LEU A 746 26.19 -21.67 -22.82
CA LEU A 746 26.02 -23.09 -23.16
C LEU A 746 25.53 -23.34 -24.59
N GLY A 747 25.13 -22.31 -25.33
CA GLY A 747 24.54 -22.43 -26.67
C GLY A 747 23.12 -23.02 -26.66
N LEU A 748 22.34 -22.74 -25.61
CA LEU A 748 20.98 -23.26 -25.41
C LEU A 748 19.91 -22.20 -25.69
N SER A 749 18.64 -22.61 -25.68
CA SER A 749 17.48 -21.72 -25.84
C SER A 749 16.39 -22.12 -24.86
N GLU A 750 16.72 -22.12 -23.56
CA GLU A 750 15.78 -22.47 -22.49
C GLU A 750 14.98 -21.27 -22.00
N ASN A 751 13.75 -21.54 -21.54
CA ASN A 751 12.93 -20.60 -20.78
C ASN A 751 12.93 -21.00 -19.30
N LEU A 752 13.65 -20.23 -18.49
CA LEU A 752 13.91 -20.46 -17.07
C LEU A 752 13.22 -19.42 -16.17
N VAL A 753 12.69 -18.32 -16.71
CA VAL A 753 12.14 -17.20 -15.92
C VAL A 753 11.05 -17.64 -14.92
N HIS A 754 10.25 -18.66 -15.28
CA HIS A 754 9.21 -19.21 -14.41
C HIS A 754 9.71 -20.34 -13.47
N LEU A 755 10.93 -20.82 -13.69
CA LEU A 755 11.57 -21.87 -12.88
C LEU A 755 12.48 -21.28 -11.79
N LEU A 756 12.71 -19.97 -11.83
CA LEU A 756 13.55 -19.23 -10.89
C LEU A 756 12.68 -18.29 -10.03
N PRO A 757 12.96 -18.14 -8.72
CA PRO A 757 12.23 -17.21 -7.85
C PRO A 757 12.33 -15.77 -8.33
N GLU A 758 11.22 -15.04 -8.25
CA GLU A 758 11.14 -13.64 -8.63
C GLU A 758 11.95 -12.72 -7.71
N GLU A 759 12.39 -11.59 -8.26
CA GLU A 759 13.16 -10.55 -7.57
C GLU A 759 12.28 -9.62 -6.74
N ASN A 760 12.88 -9.04 -5.69
CA ASN A 760 12.26 -7.94 -4.98
C ASN A 760 12.35 -6.69 -5.85
N ARG A 761 11.20 -6.07 -6.14
CA ARG A 761 11.17 -4.85 -6.95
C ARG A 761 11.24 -3.60 -6.09
N VAL A 762 12.10 -2.68 -6.51
CA VAL A 762 12.17 -1.33 -5.94
C VAL A 762 11.96 -0.34 -7.08
N ASP A 763 11.01 0.58 -6.91
CA ASP A 763 10.61 1.54 -7.96
C ASP A 763 10.20 0.87 -9.29
N GLY A 764 9.73 -0.37 -9.23
CA GLY A 764 9.34 -1.16 -10.41
C GLY A 764 10.48 -1.89 -11.11
N PHE A 765 11.73 -1.75 -10.65
CA PHE A 765 12.88 -2.43 -11.20
C PHE A 765 13.25 -3.69 -10.40
N ASP A 766 13.54 -4.78 -11.12
CA ASP A 766 13.85 -6.12 -10.63
C ASP A 766 15.33 -6.34 -10.32
N ASN A 767 16.21 -5.39 -10.65
CA ASN A 767 17.66 -5.53 -10.52
C ASN A 767 18.24 -4.80 -9.30
N ASN A 768 17.43 -4.62 -8.25
CA ASN A 768 17.83 -3.82 -7.11
C ASN A 768 18.90 -4.50 -6.24
N VAL A 769 20.06 -3.84 -6.06
CA VAL A 769 21.22 -4.41 -5.36
C VAL A 769 20.98 -4.68 -3.88
N ALA A 770 20.21 -3.83 -3.19
CA ALA A 770 20.03 -3.92 -1.74
C ALA A 770 19.03 -4.99 -1.30
N THR A 771 18.14 -5.42 -2.19
CA THR A 771 17.01 -6.30 -1.86
C THR A 771 17.09 -7.68 -2.51
N ASN A 772 17.93 -7.85 -3.54
CA ASN A 772 18.14 -9.13 -4.20
C ASN A 772 19.31 -9.89 -3.57
N LEU A 773 18.96 -10.83 -2.68
CA LEU A 773 19.91 -11.71 -2.02
C LEU A 773 19.72 -13.16 -2.49
N VAL A 774 20.77 -13.97 -2.39
CA VAL A 774 20.64 -15.42 -2.56
C VAL A 774 20.07 -15.99 -1.25
N THR A 775 18.83 -16.44 -1.31
CA THR A 775 18.19 -17.23 -0.25
C THR A 775 18.41 -18.72 -0.49
N SER A 776 18.14 -19.57 0.50
CA SER A 776 18.19 -21.03 0.33
C SER A 776 17.34 -21.50 -0.86
N ILE A 777 16.11 -20.98 -0.98
CA ILE A 777 15.18 -21.28 -2.07
C ILE A 777 15.78 -20.90 -3.43
N ARG A 778 16.42 -19.73 -3.52
CA ARG A 778 17.01 -19.26 -4.76
C ARG A 778 18.25 -20.07 -5.14
N LEU A 779 19.08 -20.45 -4.18
CA LEU A 779 20.25 -21.30 -4.41
C LEU A 779 19.85 -22.70 -4.89
N GLU A 780 18.83 -23.31 -4.28
CA GLU A 780 18.31 -24.62 -4.68
C GLU A 780 17.75 -24.60 -6.10
N ALA A 781 17.00 -23.56 -6.45
CA ALA A 781 16.51 -23.36 -7.82
C ALA A 781 17.68 -23.22 -8.82
N PHE A 782 18.70 -22.41 -8.50
CA PHE A 782 19.88 -22.27 -9.36
C PHE A 782 20.63 -23.58 -9.52
N LEU A 783 20.83 -24.36 -8.45
CA LEU A 783 21.51 -25.66 -8.50
C LEU A 783 20.74 -26.66 -9.36
N THR A 784 19.44 -26.78 -9.14
CA THR A 784 18.56 -27.67 -9.92
C THR A 784 18.64 -27.33 -11.41
N GLN A 785 18.58 -26.04 -11.76
CA GLN A 785 18.69 -25.62 -13.16
C GLN A 785 20.12 -25.80 -13.68
N ALA A 786 21.15 -25.53 -12.90
CA ALA A 786 22.55 -25.70 -13.30
C ALA A 786 22.86 -27.16 -13.68
N GLU A 787 22.42 -28.13 -12.87
CA GLU A 787 22.57 -29.58 -13.17
C GLU A 787 21.85 -29.95 -14.47
N ALA A 788 20.57 -29.56 -14.61
CA ALA A 788 19.78 -29.86 -15.79
C ALA A 788 20.38 -29.24 -17.07
N LEU A 789 20.84 -27.99 -16.99
CA LEU A 789 21.45 -27.27 -18.09
C LEU A 789 22.82 -27.86 -18.46
N ALA A 790 23.64 -28.24 -17.48
CA ALA A 790 24.93 -28.89 -17.72
C ALA A 790 24.74 -30.20 -18.48
N ALA A 791 23.86 -31.09 -17.98
CA ALA A 791 23.55 -32.36 -18.62
C ALA A 791 23.06 -32.15 -20.08
N LYS A 792 22.17 -31.17 -20.29
CA LYS A 792 21.62 -30.82 -21.60
C LYS A 792 22.69 -30.26 -22.55
N ALA A 793 23.52 -29.33 -22.08
CA ALA A 793 24.58 -28.73 -22.88
C ALA A 793 25.59 -29.78 -23.34
N VAL A 794 26.00 -30.68 -22.45
CA VAL A 794 26.90 -31.79 -22.75
C VAL A 794 26.25 -32.79 -23.72
N GLN A 795 24.93 -32.95 -23.70
CA GLN A 795 24.21 -33.79 -24.65
C GLN A 795 24.09 -33.16 -26.05
N GLN A 796 23.77 -31.87 -26.13
CA GLN A 796 23.39 -31.21 -27.37
C GLN A 796 24.56 -30.48 -28.06
N ASN A 797 25.48 -29.93 -27.28
CA ASN A 797 26.47 -28.95 -27.74
C ASN A 797 27.92 -29.36 -27.45
N TRP A 798 28.18 -30.66 -27.27
CA TRP A 798 29.50 -31.20 -26.90
C TRP A 798 30.68 -30.61 -27.68
N ASN A 799 30.59 -30.59 -29.01
CA ASN A 799 31.67 -30.09 -29.87
C ASN A 799 31.86 -28.56 -29.78
N ALA A 800 30.80 -27.81 -29.46
CA ALA A 800 30.88 -26.37 -29.29
C ALA A 800 31.41 -25.97 -27.89
N LEU A 801 31.22 -26.84 -26.89
CA LEU A 801 31.71 -26.63 -25.53
C LEU A 801 33.22 -26.85 -25.40
N LEU A 802 33.79 -27.81 -26.12
CA LEU A 802 35.18 -28.21 -25.95
C LEU A 802 36.13 -27.51 -26.94
N PRO A 803 37.24 -26.92 -26.47
CA PRO A 803 38.23 -26.27 -27.33
C PRO A 803 39.20 -27.26 -28.00
N CYS A 804 38.99 -28.56 -27.86
CA CYS A 804 39.95 -29.61 -28.19
C CYS A 804 39.25 -30.94 -28.53
N THR A 805 39.94 -31.79 -29.29
CA THR A 805 39.44 -33.10 -29.73
C THR A 805 39.93 -34.26 -28.87
N GLN A 806 41.14 -34.17 -28.31
CA GLN A 806 41.67 -35.15 -27.37
C GLN A 806 41.23 -34.84 -25.94
N GLN A 807 40.63 -35.82 -25.26
CA GLN A 807 40.04 -35.68 -23.92
C GLN A 807 41.08 -36.02 -22.84
N ASP A 808 42.11 -35.19 -22.72
CA ASP A 808 43.19 -35.34 -21.75
C ASP A 808 43.23 -34.19 -20.72
N ALA A 809 44.18 -34.25 -19.78
CA ALA A 809 44.33 -33.23 -18.74
C ALA A 809 44.60 -31.83 -19.31
N ALA A 810 45.30 -31.73 -20.45
CA ALA A 810 45.56 -30.45 -21.12
C ALA A 810 44.26 -29.87 -21.70
N CYS A 811 43.41 -30.70 -22.28
CA CYS A 811 42.09 -30.32 -22.76
C CYS A 811 41.16 -29.90 -21.62
N ALA A 812 41.15 -30.64 -20.50
CA ALA A 812 40.41 -30.27 -19.30
C ALA A 812 40.80 -28.87 -18.80
N ARG A 813 42.11 -28.59 -18.71
CA ARG A 813 42.63 -27.27 -18.31
C ARG A 813 42.17 -26.16 -19.26
N ARG A 814 42.32 -26.36 -20.57
CA ARG A 814 41.90 -25.37 -21.59
C ARG A 814 40.39 -25.13 -21.57
N PHE A 815 39.60 -26.17 -21.34
CA PHE A 815 38.15 -26.04 -21.16
C PHE A 815 37.81 -25.21 -19.93
N VAL A 816 38.37 -25.54 -18.76
CA VAL A 816 38.15 -24.81 -17.50
C VAL A 816 38.49 -23.34 -17.65
N GLU A 817 39.64 -23.01 -18.22
CA GLU A 817 40.08 -21.63 -18.41
C GLU A 817 39.19 -20.87 -19.41
N ALA A 818 38.86 -21.47 -20.56
CA ALA A 818 38.04 -20.83 -21.58
C ALA A 818 36.58 -20.65 -21.15
N PHE A 819 35.99 -21.70 -20.58
CA PHE A 819 34.60 -21.68 -20.08
C PHE A 819 34.50 -20.77 -18.84
N GLY A 820 35.40 -20.93 -17.89
CA GLY A 820 35.43 -20.15 -16.67
C GLY A 820 35.64 -18.67 -16.92
N LYS A 821 36.50 -18.28 -17.89
CA LYS A 821 36.70 -16.87 -18.25
C LYS A 821 35.40 -16.20 -18.69
N ARG A 822 34.55 -16.91 -19.44
CA ARG A 822 33.23 -16.43 -19.87
C ARG A 822 32.21 -16.47 -18.74
N ALA A 823 32.18 -17.55 -17.96
CA ALA A 823 31.25 -17.73 -16.85
C ALA A 823 31.43 -16.66 -15.77
N TYR A 824 32.67 -16.46 -15.32
CA TYR A 824 33.02 -15.48 -14.27
C TYR A 824 33.29 -14.08 -14.83
N ARG A 825 33.34 -13.96 -16.16
CA ARG A 825 33.55 -12.69 -16.88
C ARG A 825 34.89 -12.03 -16.59
N ARG A 826 35.85 -12.81 -16.09
CA ARG A 826 37.25 -12.48 -15.84
C ARG A 826 38.10 -13.75 -15.96
N PRO A 827 39.41 -13.66 -16.21
CA PRO A 827 40.31 -14.81 -16.08
C PRO A 827 40.20 -15.44 -14.69
N LEU A 828 40.29 -16.77 -14.66
CA LEU A 828 40.37 -17.51 -13.41
C LEU A 828 41.74 -17.28 -12.78
N THR A 829 41.80 -17.30 -11.44
CA THR A 829 43.09 -17.44 -10.77
C THR A 829 43.64 -18.85 -11.00
N THR A 830 44.94 -19.04 -10.79
CA THR A 830 45.57 -20.36 -10.91
C THR A 830 44.90 -21.38 -9.99
N GLU A 831 44.56 -20.98 -8.77
CA GLU A 831 43.91 -21.82 -7.76
C GLU A 831 42.48 -22.21 -8.18
N GLU A 832 41.71 -21.27 -8.74
CA GLU A 832 40.38 -21.56 -9.28
C GLU A 832 40.48 -22.56 -10.44
N ALA A 833 41.42 -22.36 -11.37
CA ALA A 833 41.60 -23.24 -12.52
C ALA A 833 42.10 -24.64 -12.10
N ASP A 834 42.98 -24.74 -11.11
CA ASP A 834 43.46 -26.01 -10.54
C ASP A 834 42.32 -26.78 -9.86
N ALA A 835 41.51 -26.09 -9.04
CA ALA A 835 40.37 -26.69 -8.33
C ALA A 835 39.34 -27.28 -9.29
N TYR A 836 39.00 -26.56 -10.37
CA TYR A 836 38.08 -27.05 -11.38
C TYR A 836 38.67 -28.15 -12.26
N ALA A 837 39.96 -28.06 -12.63
CA ALA A 837 40.62 -29.13 -13.39
C ALA A 837 40.68 -30.45 -12.60
N ALA A 838 40.76 -30.39 -11.26
CA ALA A 838 40.75 -31.57 -10.40
C ALA A 838 39.44 -32.36 -10.45
N LEU A 839 38.30 -31.73 -10.82
CA LEU A 839 37.01 -32.43 -10.95
C LEU A 839 37.03 -33.51 -12.05
N PHE A 840 37.86 -33.33 -13.08
CA PHE A 840 38.01 -34.30 -14.17
C PHE A 840 38.67 -35.61 -13.74
N GLY A 841 39.33 -35.64 -12.57
CA GLY A 841 39.93 -36.85 -12.01
C GLY A 841 38.95 -37.73 -11.22
N GLN A 842 37.72 -37.28 -10.99
CA GLN A 842 36.72 -37.97 -10.14
C GLN A 842 35.72 -38.84 -10.93
N GLY A 843 35.79 -38.83 -12.26
CA GLY A 843 34.88 -39.57 -13.14
C GLY A 843 35.37 -39.60 -14.58
N SER A 844 34.46 -39.83 -15.51
CA SER A 844 34.72 -39.68 -16.94
C SER A 844 34.95 -38.22 -17.31
N PHE A 845 35.64 -37.98 -18.43
CA PHE A 845 35.87 -36.61 -18.94
C PHE A 845 34.55 -35.84 -19.14
N ARG A 846 33.49 -36.54 -19.57
CA ARG A 846 32.15 -35.98 -19.75
C ARG A 846 31.53 -35.53 -18.41
N GLU A 847 31.65 -36.36 -17.38
CA GLU A 847 31.20 -36.01 -16.02
C GLU A 847 32.03 -34.83 -15.45
N GLY A 848 33.32 -34.75 -15.76
CA GLY A 848 34.16 -33.59 -15.40
C GLY A 848 33.69 -32.28 -16.02
N VAL A 849 33.28 -32.29 -17.30
CA VAL A 849 32.66 -31.12 -17.97
C VAL A 849 31.34 -30.75 -17.29
N GLU A 850 30.46 -31.73 -17.06
CA GLU A 850 29.14 -31.52 -16.45
C GLU A 850 29.24 -30.96 -15.02
N ALA A 851 30.15 -31.53 -14.21
CA ALA A 851 30.45 -31.04 -12.87
C ALA A 851 31.01 -29.61 -12.90
N THR A 852 31.97 -29.33 -13.79
CA THR A 852 32.56 -27.98 -13.90
C THR A 852 31.49 -26.94 -14.24
N ILE A 853 30.63 -27.22 -15.23
CA ILE A 853 29.53 -26.32 -15.60
C ILE A 853 28.61 -26.11 -14.40
N THR A 854 28.14 -27.19 -13.77
CA THR A 854 27.22 -27.12 -12.63
C THR A 854 27.79 -26.26 -11.49
N HIS A 855 29.02 -26.55 -11.06
CA HIS A 855 29.66 -25.82 -9.98
C HIS A 855 29.90 -24.34 -10.32
N MET A 856 30.29 -24.03 -11.56
CA MET A 856 30.49 -22.64 -11.96
C MET A 856 29.17 -21.86 -12.02
N LEU A 857 28.07 -22.46 -12.47
CA LEU A 857 26.77 -21.79 -12.59
C LEU A 857 26.11 -21.44 -11.24
N VAL A 858 26.50 -22.10 -10.15
CA VAL A 858 26.05 -21.76 -8.78
C VAL A 858 27.07 -21.00 -7.96
N SER A 859 28.26 -20.75 -8.52
CA SER A 859 29.32 -20.00 -7.86
C SER A 859 28.92 -18.54 -7.63
N PRO A 860 29.28 -17.91 -6.50
CA PRO A 860 29.11 -16.48 -6.31
C PRO A 860 29.74 -15.63 -7.43
N ASN A 861 30.86 -16.08 -8.02
CA ASN A 861 31.52 -15.40 -9.15
C ASN A 861 30.65 -15.41 -10.43
N PHE A 862 29.72 -16.36 -10.56
CA PHE A 862 28.75 -16.41 -11.66
C PHE A 862 27.43 -15.73 -11.30
N LEU A 863 26.88 -16.02 -10.12
CA LEU A 863 25.58 -15.48 -9.69
C LEU A 863 25.65 -13.97 -9.45
N TYR A 864 26.79 -13.44 -9.03
CA TYR A 864 26.99 -12.02 -8.84
C TYR A 864 27.87 -11.41 -9.94
N ARG A 865 27.51 -10.20 -10.33
CA ARG A 865 28.37 -9.27 -11.05
C ARG A 865 29.16 -8.47 -10.03
N SER A 866 30.48 -8.53 -10.11
CA SER A 866 31.36 -7.71 -9.30
C SER A 866 31.37 -6.27 -9.77
N GLU A 867 31.18 -5.35 -8.84
CA GLU A 867 31.45 -3.91 -8.99
C GLU A 867 32.23 -3.44 -7.75
N LEU A 868 33.24 -4.23 -7.36
CA LEU A 868 34.05 -4.00 -6.16
C LEU A 868 35.24 -3.09 -6.45
N GLY A 869 35.82 -3.20 -7.64
CA GLY A 869 36.98 -2.43 -8.06
C GLY A 869 38.25 -2.67 -7.25
N GLU A 870 39.34 -2.08 -7.73
CA GLU A 870 40.66 -2.08 -7.11
C GLU A 870 40.92 -0.75 -6.41
N ALA A 871 41.49 -0.82 -5.21
CA ALA A 871 41.79 0.37 -4.41
C ALA A 871 42.75 1.31 -5.14
N GLN A 872 42.44 2.60 -5.10
CA GLN A 872 43.23 3.70 -5.65
C GLN A 872 43.89 4.50 -4.52
N ALA A 873 44.95 5.25 -4.84
CA ALA A 873 45.71 6.01 -3.85
C ALA A 873 44.89 7.13 -3.16
N ASP A 874 43.81 7.58 -3.80
CA ASP A 874 42.89 8.61 -3.28
C ASP A 874 41.76 8.03 -2.39
N GLY A 875 41.80 6.73 -2.08
CA GLY A 875 40.78 6.05 -1.29
C GLY A 875 39.51 5.64 -2.06
N THR A 876 39.47 5.87 -3.37
CA THR A 876 38.43 5.33 -4.26
C THR A 876 38.77 3.92 -4.75
N TYR A 877 37.83 3.29 -5.44
CA TYR A 877 37.99 1.97 -6.06
C TYR A 877 37.66 2.08 -7.54
N LYS A 878 38.56 1.65 -8.41
CA LYS A 878 38.35 1.67 -9.86
C LYS A 878 37.96 0.29 -10.33
N LEU A 879 36.85 0.17 -11.05
CA LEU A 879 36.44 -1.08 -11.68
C LEU A 879 37.54 -1.57 -12.61
N THR A 880 37.82 -2.87 -12.55
CA THR A 880 38.74 -3.51 -13.49
C THR A 880 38.19 -3.45 -14.93
N PRO A 881 39.02 -3.67 -15.96
CA PRO A 881 38.53 -3.74 -17.35
C PRO A 881 37.44 -4.80 -17.54
N TYR A 882 37.53 -5.92 -16.82
CA TYR A 882 36.54 -7.01 -16.84
C TYR A 882 35.24 -6.63 -16.14
N GLU A 883 35.29 -5.95 -14.99
CA GLU A 883 34.10 -5.41 -14.34
C GLU A 883 33.41 -4.35 -15.21
N THR A 884 34.20 -3.51 -15.90
CA THR A 884 33.68 -2.50 -16.85
C THR A 884 33.00 -3.16 -18.06
N ALA A 885 33.63 -4.19 -18.64
CA ALA A 885 33.02 -5.00 -19.70
C ALA A 885 31.71 -5.66 -19.24
N SER A 886 31.70 -6.22 -18.04
CA SER A 886 30.49 -6.79 -17.44
C SER A 886 29.40 -5.72 -17.24
N ALA A 887 29.74 -4.55 -16.71
CA ALA A 887 28.78 -3.46 -16.52
C ALA A 887 28.14 -3.01 -17.84
N LEU A 888 28.94 -2.84 -18.90
CA LEU A 888 28.47 -2.50 -20.24
C LEU A 888 27.57 -3.60 -20.81
N SER A 889 28.01 -4.87 -20.76
CA SER A 889 27.27 -5.98 -21.35
C SER A 889 25.91 -6.20 -20.68
N TYR A 890 25.83 -6.17 -19.35
CA TYR A 890 24.54 -6.35 -18.68
C TYR A 890 23.64 -5.12 -18.78
N LEU A 891 24.20 -3.92 -18.96
CA LEU A 891 23.39 -2.74 -19.22
C LEU A 891 22.68 -2.85 -20.58
N PHE A 892 23.43 -3.17 -21.64
CA PHE A 892 22.91 -3.13 -23.02
C PHE A 892 22.36 -4.47 -23.53
N LEU A 893 22.92 -5.61 -23.11
CA LEU A 893 22.52 -6.95 -23.59
C LEU A 893 21.77 -7.77 -22.54
N GLY A 894 21.91 -7.44 -21.25
CA GLY A 894 21.38 -8.25 -20.16
C GLY A 894 21.92 -9.68 -20.15
N SER A 895 23.20 -9.85 -20.52
CA SER A 895 23.93 -11.13 -20.59
C SER A 895 25.43 -10.92 -20.41
N LEU A 896 26.23 -11.98 -20.60
CA LEU A 896 27.70 -11.95 -20.54
C LEU A 896 28.35 -11.11 -21.66
N PRO A 897 29.54 -10.51 -21.42
CA PRO A 897 30.33 -9.81 -22.45
C PRO A 897 30.59 -10.67 -23.68
N ASP A 898 30.34 -10.11 -24.87
CA ASP A 898 30.68 -10.77 -26.13
C ASP A 898 32.21 -10.81 -26.36
N GLY A 899 32.64 -11.58 -27.36
CA GLY A 899 34.07 -11.79 -27.62
C GLY A 899 34.86 -10.51 -27.90
N GLU A 900 34.24 -9.51 -28.53
CA GLU A 900 34.86 -8.21 -28.78
C GLU A 900 35.06 -7.43 -27.47
N LEU A 901 34.04 -7.40 -26.61
CA LEU A 901 34.12 -6.71 -25.32
C LEU A 901 35.08 -7.40 -24.34
N VAL A 902 35.17 -8.73 -24.36
CA VAL A 902 36.19 -9.48 -23.63
C VAL A 902 37.60 -9.14 -24.14
N SER A 903 37.78 -9.07 -25.48
CA SER A 903 39.08 -8.70 -26.07
C SER A 903 39.48 -7.26 -25.74
N ALA A 904 38.52 -6.34 -25.67
CA ALA A 904 38.76 -4.96 -25.22
C ALA A 904 39.19 -4.92 -23.75
N ALA A 905 38.58 -5.73 -22.89
CA ALA A 905 39.00 -5.86 -21.49
C ALA A 905 40.42 -6.45 -21.37
N ASP A 906 40.74 -7.49 -22.15
CA ASP A 906 42.08 -8.12 -22.19
C ASP A 906 43.17 -7.11 -22.59
N GLN A 907 42.83 -6.13 -23.43
CA GLN A 907 43.75 -5.11 -23.93
C GLN A 907 43.68 -3.79 -23.14
N ASN A 908 42.89 -3.73 -22.06
CA ASN A 908 42.64 -2.51 -21.28
C ASN A 908 42.10 -1.33 -22.11
N LEU A 909 41.27 -1.62 -23.11
CA LEU A 909 40.66 -0.65 -24.03
C LEU A 909 39.26 -0.22 -23.57
N LEU A 910 39.02 -0.11 -22.26
CA LEU A 910 37.75 0.33 -21.67
C LEU A 910 37.94 1.43 -20.60
N ASP A 911 39.15 1.96 -20.50
CA ASP A 911 39.53 2.84 -19.40
C ASP A 911 39.02 4.28 -19.59
N THR A 912 39.03 4.76 -20.84
CA THR A 912 38.61 6.12 -21.16
C THR A 912 37.11 6.20 -21.48
N PRO A 913 36.45 7.36 -21.26
CA PRO A 913 35.07 7.57 -21.69
C PRO A 913 34.86 7.28 -23.18
N ASP A 914 35.77 7.72 -24.05
CA ASP A 914 35.69 7.51 -25.51
C ASP A 914 35.74 6.02 -25.92
N GLN A 915 36.52 5.23 -25.19
CA GLN A 915 36.57 3.79 -25.39
C GLN A 915 35.25 3.12 -24.98
N ARG A 916 34.69 3.51 -23.83
CA ARG A 916 33.42 2.96 -23.33
C ARG A 916 32.25 3.36 -24.21
N ILE A 917 32.18 4.61 -24.67
CA ILE A 917 31.08 5.07 -25.53
C ILE A 917 31.12 4.38 -26.90
N ALA A 918 32.30 4.09 -27.45
CA ALA A 918 32.43 3.32 -28.68
C ALA A 918 31.86 1.90 -28.53
N GLN A 919 32.22 1.20 -27.46
CA GLN A 919 31.68 -0.13 -27.16
C GLN A 919 30.19 -0.09 -26.80
N ALA A 920 29.74 0.90 -26.03
CA ALA A 920 28.31 1.07 -25.69
C ALA A 920 27.46 1.32 -26.96
N SER A 921 27.92 2.17 -27.86
CA SER A 921 27.23 2.46 -29.14
C SER A 921 27.15 1.21 -30.02
N ARG A 922 28.25 0.45 -30.10
CA ARG A 922 28.26 -0.85 -30.80
C ARG A 922 27.25 -1.81 -30.18
N LEU A 923 27.28 -2.02 -28.86
CA LEU A 923 26.36 -2.91 -28.17
C LEU A 923 24.91 -2.48 -28.42
N LEU A 924 24.60 -1.18 -28.29
CA LEU A 924 23.27 -0.63 -28.49
C LEU A 924 22.73 -0.85 -29.92
N SER A 925 23.62 -0.97 -30.92
CA SER A 925 23.25 -1.31 -32.31
C SER A 925 22.88 -2.79 -32.54
N LEU A 926 23.19 -3.67 -31.59
CA LEU A 926 22.89 -5.10 -31.72
C LEU A 926 21.39 -5.37 -31.54
N PRO A 927 20.78 -6.29 -32.32
CA PRO A 927 19.34 -6.61 -32.18
C PRO A 927 18.92 -6.99 -30.77
N ARG A 928 19.81 -7.67 -30.02
CA ARG A 928 19.55 -8.08 -28.64
C ARG A 928 19.40 -6.91 -27.67
N SER A 929 20.00 -5.76 -27.97
CA SER A 929 19.85 -4.56 -27.14
C SER A 929 18.44 -4.01 -27.16
N ARG A 930 17.70 -4.21 -28.27
CA ARG A 930 16.28 -3.82 -28.36
C ARG A 930 15.44 -4.54 -27.30
N ASN A 931 15.67 -5.84 -27.08
CA ASN A 931 15.01 -6.60 -26.00
C ASN A 931 15.35 -6.04 -24.61
N ARG A 932 16.59 -5.60 -24.41
CA ARG A 932 17.02 -5.03 -23.12
C ARG A 932 16.43 -3.64 -22.88
N VAL A 933 16.31 -2.83 -23.92
CA VAL A 933 15.59 -1.55 -23.86
C VAL A 933 14.11 -1.77 -23.62
N GLY A 934 13.48 -2.72 -24.31
CA GLY A 934 12.11 -3.16 -24.01
C GLY A 934 11.95 -3.61 -22.56
N HIS A 935 12.97 -4.27 -22.00
CA HIS A 935 12.96 -4.67 -20.60
C HIS A 935 12.97 -3.49 -19.63
N PHE A 936 13.76 -2.46 -19.94
CA PHE A 936 13.72 -1.19 -19.21
C PHE A 936 12.33 -0.52 -19.30
N VAL A 937 11.77 -0.40 -20.51
CA VAL A 937 10.51 0.31 -20.77
C VAL A 937 9.34 -0.36 -20.06
N GLY A 938 9.24 -1.69 -20.14
CA GLY A 938 8.19 -2.44 -19.46
C GLY A 938 8.26 -2.29 -17.93
N GLN A 939 9.46 -2.27 -17.35
CA GLN A 939 9.63 -2.04 -15.92
C GLN A 939 9.39 -0.58 -15.51
N TRP A 940 9.84 0.37 -16.33
CA TRP A 940 9.62 1.79 -16.11
C TRP A 940 8.12 2.11 -16.09
N LEU A 941 7.39 1.68 -17.12
CA LEU A 941 6.00 2.09 -17.33
C LEU A 941 4.99 1.17 -16.66
N LEU A 942 5.23 -0.15 -16.54
CA LEU A 942 4.27 -1.11 -15.97
C LEU A 942 4.65 -1.59 -14.55
N GLY A 943 5.95 -1.56 -14.23
CA GLY A 943 6.48 -1.98 -12.93
C GLY A 943 6.42 -3.48 -12.65
N THR A 944 6.40 -4.32 -13.69
CA THR A 944 6.32 -5.78 -13.62
C THR A 944 7.25 -6.43 -14.64
N SER A 945 7.67 -7.69 -14.41
CA SER A 945 8.41 -8.53 -15.37
C SER A 945 8.12 -10.02 -15.03
N PRO A 946 7.63 -10.89 -15.94
CA PRO A 946 7.23 -10.58 -17.30
C PRO A 946 6.12 -9.52 -17.32
N TYR A 947 6.00 -8.79 -18.43
CA TYR A 947 5.04 -7.69 -18.63
C TYR A 947 3.61 -8.17 -18.80
N THR A 948 3.16 -9.07 -17.92
CA THR A 948 1.82 -9.63 -17.96
C THR A 948 0.83 -8.60 -17.45
N LEU A 949 -0.15 -8.27 -18.28
CA LEU A 949 -1.21 -7.35 -17.91
C LEU A 949 -2.25 -8.06 -17.02
N PRO A 950 -2.82 -7.34 -16.03
CA PRO A 950 -3.83 -7.90 -15.14
C PRO A 950 -5.07 -8.34 -15.92
N GLU A 951 -5.71 -9.41 -15.47
CA GLU A 951 -7.00 -9.82 -16.03
C GLU A 951 -8.08 -8.79 -15.75
N LYS A 952 -9.07 -8.77 -16.62
CA LYS A 952 -10.25 -7.92 -16.53
C LYS A 952 -11.49 -8.80 -16.40
N ASP A 953 -12.53 -8.24 -15.78
CA ASP A 953 -13.81 -8.93 -15.64
C ASP A 953 -14.35 -9.23 -17.05
N GLN A 954 -14.39 -10.51 -17.42
CA GLN A 954 -14.81 -10.96 -18.74
C GLN A 954 -16.30 -10.69 -19.00
N ALA A 955 -17.12 -10.50 -17.96
CA ALA A 955 -18.51 -10.10 -18.12
C ALA A 955 -18.62 -8.64 -18.61
N VAL A 956 -17.64 -7.80 -18.27
CA VAL A 956 -17.58 -6.38 -18.67
C VAL A 956 -16.77 -6.21 -19.96
N TYR A 957 -15.63 -6.92 -20.07
CA TYR A 957 -14.67 -6.78 -21.16
C TYR A 957 -14.40 -8.12 -21.87
N PRO A 958 -15.39 -8.71 -22.57
CA PRO A 958 -15.27 -10.05 -23.17
C PRO A 958 -14.24 -10.15 -24.31
N ARG A 959 -13.83 -9.01 -24.88
CA ARG A 959 -12.79 -8.95 -25.92
C ARG A 959 -11.37 -8.83 -25.36
N TYR A 960 -11.21 -8.60 -24.06
CA TYR A 960 -9.90 -8.45 -23.41
C TYR A 960 -9.39 -9.82 -22.95
N ASP A 961 -8.89 -10.61 -23.89
CA ASP A 961 -8.38 -11.96 -23.66
C ASP A 961 -6.85 -12.01 -23.47
N ALA A 962 -6.29 -13.22 -23.37
CA ALA A 962 -4.85 -13.41 -23.23
C ALA A 962 -4.05 -12.97 -24.46
N ALA A 963 -4.60 -13.11 -25.67
CA ALA A 963 -3.92 -12.74 -26.91
C ALA A 963 -3.80 -11.21 -27.02
N VAL A 964 -4.89 -10.49 -26.73
CA VAL A 964 -4.90 -9.02 -26.66
C VAL A 964 -3.92 -8.51 -25.62
N ARG A 965 -3.90 -9.11 -24.42
CA ARG A 965 -2.93 -8.74 -23.37
C ARG A 965 -1.48 -8.91 -23.82
N SER A 966 -1.18 -10.03 -24.45
CA SER A 966 0.17 -10.28 -24.99
C SER A 966 0.51 -9.25 -26.06
N ALA A 967 -0.41 -8.97 -26.98
CA ALA A 967 -0.19 -8.02 -28.06
C ALA A 967 -0.01 -6.58 -27.58
N MET A 968 -0.71 -6.16 -26.52
CA MET A 968 -0.50 -4.84 -25.88
C MET A 968 0.89 -4.70 -25.25
N SER A 969 1.42 -5.76 -24.66
CA SER A 969 2.77 -5.74 -24.10
C SER A 969 3.84 -5.62 -25.20
N GLU A 970 3.63 -6.29 -26.33
CA GLU A 970 4.48 -6.15 -27.52
C GLU A 970 4.32 -4.77 -28.20
N GLU A 971 3.11 -4.21 -28.25
CA GLU A 971 2.84 -2.83 -28.71
C GLU A 971 3.71 -1.82 -27.95
N LEU A 972 3.77 -1.93 -26.62
CA LEU A 972 4.54 -1.01 -25.79
C LEU A 972 6.03 -1.06 -26.13
N ILE A 973 6.58 -2.27 -26.24
CA ILE A 973 8.00 -2.48 -26.53
C ILE A 973 8.33 -2.01 -27.96
N GLY A 974 7.52 -2.42 -28.93
CA GLY A 974 7.69 -2.07 -30.34
C GLY A 974 7.52 -0.57 -30.60
N PHE A 975 6.59 0.09 -29.92
CA PHE A 975 6.42 1.55 -30.01
C PHE A 975 7.67 2.30 -29.55
N PHE A 976 8.22 1.93 -28.38
CA PHE A 976 9.44 2.58 -27.90
C PHE A 976 10.65 2.26 -28.79
N ASP A 977 10.78 1.01 -29.27
CA ASP A 977 11.83 0.62 -30.21
C ASP A 977 11.81 1.48 -31.47
N LEU A 978 10.63 1.62 -32.09
CA LEU A 978 10.43 2.46 -33.27
C LEU A 978 10.85 3.92 -33.02
N VAL A 979 10.39 4.53 -31.92
CA VAL A 979 10.74 5.92 -31.59
C VAL A 979 12.24 6.07 -31.32
N ALA A 980 12.82 5.18 -30.53
CA ALA A 980 14.20 5.31 -30.06
C ALA A 980 15.26 4.96 -31.12
N PHE A 981 14.92 4.12 -32.11
CA PHE A 981 15.90 3.60 -33.06
C PHE A 981 15.60 3.89 -34.53
N GLU A 982 14.34 4.11 -34.90
CA GLU A 982 13.93 4.15 -36.32
C GLU A 982 13.23 5.46 -36.72
N SER A 983 12.78 6.26 -35.74
CA SER A 983 12.16 7.57 -35.96
C SER A 983 13.05 8.74 -35.49
N THR A 984 12.49 9.76 -34.85
CA THR A 984 13.21 11.00 -34.49
C THR A 984 14.17 10.84 -33.31
N GLN A 985 14.07 9.72 -32.58
CA GLN A 985 14.84 9.46 -31.36
C GLN A 985 14.57 10.51 -30.27
N SER A 986 13.45 11.21 -30.33
CA SER A 986 13.16 12.36 -29.47
C SER A 986 12.17 12.00 -28.36
N PHE A 987 12.44 12.42 -27.12
CA PHE A 987 11.50 12.24 -26.01
C PHE A 987 10.10 12.81 -26.27
N PRO A 988 9.93 14.03 -26.83
CA PRO A 988 8.62 14.54 -27.23
C PRO A 988 7.80 13.61 -28.14
N GLU A 989 8.44 12.83 -29.03
CA GLU A 989 7.73 11.92 -29.92
C GLU A 989 7.04 10.79 -29.14
N LEU A 990 7.60 10.34 -28.00
CA LEU A 990 6.97 9.33 -27.15
C LEU A 990 5.55 9.73 -26.70
N PHE A 991 5.25 11.04 -26.62
CA PHE A 991 3.94 11.52 -26.21
C PHE A 991 3.08 12.02 -27.37
N THR A 992 3.70 12.40 -28.49
CA THR A 992 3.02 13.11 -29.59
C THR A 992 2.87 12.28 -30.87
N ALA A 993 3.49 11.10 -30.94
CA ALA A 993 3.34 10.19 -32.08
C ALA A 993 1.87 9.86 -32.34
N ASN A 994 1.44 10.00 -33.59
CA ASN A 994 0.07 9.72 -34.06
C ASN A 994 -0.04 8.32 -34.68
N TYR A 995 0.78 7.37 -34.21
CA TYR A 995 0.79 5.99 -34.68
C TYR A 995 0.91 5.05 -33.49
N VAL A 996 0.47 3.81 -33.68
CA VAL A 996 0.66 2.69 -32.75
C VAL A 996 1.33 1.54 -33.48
N VAL A 997 1.99 0.64 -32.75
CA VAL A 997 2.62 -0.56 -33.31
C VAL A 997 1.73 -1.75 -32.99
N VAL A 998 1.06 -2.30 -34.00
CA VAL A 998 -0.01 -3.30 -33.84
C VAL A 998 0.21 -4.49 -34.77
N ASP A 999 -0.21 -5.68 -34.34
CA ASP A 999 -0.45 -6.83 -35.19
C ASP A 999 -1.94 -6.88 -35.60
N ASP A 1000 -2.35 -7.91 -36.36
CA ASP A 1000 -3.75 -8.08 -36.75
C ASP A 1000 -4.71 -8.21 -35.55
N THR A 1001 -4.26 -8.87 -34.47
CA THR A 1001 -5.05 -9.04 -33.23
C THR A 1001 -5.39 -7.69 -32.60
N LEU A 1002 -4.37 -6.84 -32.42
CA LEU A 1002 -4.53 -5.56 -31.75
C LEU A 1002 -5.16 -4.51 -32.67
N ALA A 1003 -4.89 -4.58 -33.98
CA ALA A 1003 -5.59 -3.77 -34.97
C ALA A 1003 -7.11 -4.01 -34.94
N ASP A 1004 -7.54 -5.29 -34.93
CA ASP A 1004 -8.95 -5.65 -34.79
C ASP A 1004 -9.53 -5.21 -33.44
N TYR A 1005 -8.75 -5.36 -32.35
CA TYR A 1005 -9.16 -4.95 -31.02
C TYR A 1005 -9.43 -3.43 -30.95
N TYR A 1006 -8.56 -2.63 -31.55
CA TYR A 1006 -8.67 -1.17 -31.59
C TYR A 1006 -9.59 -0.62 -32.70
N GLY A 1007 -10.02 -1.46 -33.65
CA GLY A 1007 -10.80 -1.03 -34.81
C GLY A 1007 -9.98 -0.28 -35.86
N LEU A 1008 -8.68 -0.59 -35.97
CA LEU A 1008 -7.76 -0.02 -36.94
C LEU A 1008 -7.66 -0.90 -38.20
N GLY A 1009 -7.15 -0.32 -39.29
CA GLY A 1009 -6.83 -1.09 -40.49
C GLY A 1009 -5.73 -2.10 -40.20
N ARG A 1010 -5.93 -3.36 -40.59
CA ARG A 1010 -4.92 -4.42 -40.43
C ARG A 1010 -3.67 -4.11 -41.24
N PRO A 1011 -2.46 -4.28 -40.67
CA PRO A 1011 -1.21 -4.08 -41.41
C PRO A 1011 -0.96 -5.14 -42.50
N GLY A 1012 -1.60 -6.32 -42.41
CA GLY A 1012 -1.61 -7.32 -43.49
C GLY A 1012 -0.33 -8.17 -43.61
N GLY A 1013 0.57 -8.13 -42.62
CA GLY A 1013 1.78 -8.95 -42.52
C GLY A 1013 1.79 -9.83 -41.27
N SER A 1014 2.74 -10.77 -41.17
CA SER A 1014 2.81 -11.76 -40.07
C SER A 1014 3.43 -11.23 -38.77
N GLY A 1015 3.24 -9.95 -38.43
CA GLY A 1015 3.88 -9.33 -37.27
C GLY A 1015 3.40 -7.90 -36.99
N PHE A 1016 4.04 -7.27 -36.02
CA PHE A 1016 3.74 -5.90 -35.61
C PHE A 1016 4.25 -4.89 -36.63
N ALA A 1017 3.44 -3.87 -36.94
CA ALA A 1017 3.80 -2.77 -37.81
C ALA A 1017 3.19 -1.45 -37.32
N PRO A 1018 3.82 -0.30 -37.63
CA PRO A 1018 3.25 1.00 -37.31
C PRO A 1018 1.99 1.26 -38.15
N VAL A 1019 0.92 1.71 -37.48
CA VAL A 1019 -0.34 2.14 -38.10
C VAL A 1019 -0.65 3.55 -37.62
N THR A 1020 -0.79 4.50 -38.56
CA THR A 1020 -1.17 5.88 -38.27
C THR A 1020 -2.64 5.97 -37.85
N VAL A 1021 -2.90 6.68 -36.76
CA VAL A 1021 -4.21 6.92 -36.17
C VAL A 1021 -4.57 8.40 -36.34
N SER A 1022 -5.31 8.72 -37.40
CA SER A 1022 -5.57 10.11 -37.83
C SER A 1022 -6.69 10.81 -37.07
N ASP A 1023 -7.52 10.07 -36.32
CA ASP A 1023 -8.65 10.64 -35.56
C ASP A 1023 -8.25 11.18 -34.18
N GLY A 1024 -6.97 11.06 -33.81
CA GLY A 1024 -6.44 11.54 -32.52
C GLY A 1024 -6.80 10.64 -31.32
N THR A 1025 -7.50 9.53 -31.53
CA THR A 1025 -7.92 8.63 -30.45
C THR A 1025 -6.78 7.80 -29.88
N ARG A 1026 -5.61 7.76 -30.52
CA ARG A 1026 -4.38 7.18 -29.96
C ARG A 1026 -3.21 8.08 -30.32
N THR A 1027 -2.53 8.58 -29.29
CA THR A 1027 -1.37 9.46 -29.41
C THR A 1027 -0.37 9.12 -28.29
N GLY A 1028 0.82 8.65 -28.67
CA GLY A 1028 1.93 8.38 -27.75
C GLY A 1028 1.64 7.37 -26.63
N ILE A 1029 2.62 7.24 -25.71
CA ILE A 1029 2.67 6.21 -24.66
C ILE A 1029 1.48 6.24 -23.69
N LEU A 1030 0.82 7.39 -23.52
CA LEU A 1030 -0.31 7.53 -22.60
C LEU A 1030 -1.58 6.83 -23.11
N THR A 1031 -1.63 6.52 -24.40
CA THR A 1031 -2.77 5.88 -25.06
C THR A 1031 -2.54 4.42 -25.43
N LEU A 1032 -1.37 3.85 -25.10
CA LEU A 1032 -1.06 2.45 -25.39
C LEU A 1032 -1.85 1.52 -24.45
N GLY A 1033 -2.29 0.37 -24.97
CA GLY A 1033 -3.19 -0.53 -24.25
C GLY A 1033 -2.60 -1.07 -22.95
N ALA A 1034 -1.30 -1.35 -22.95
CA ALA A 1034 -0.58 -1.82 -21.77
C ALA A 1034 -0.62 -0.80 -20.61
N VAL A 1035 -0.42 0.49 -20.90
CA VAL A 1035 -0.45 1.55 -19.88
C VAL A 1035 -1.88 1.75 -19.37
N LEU A 1036 -2.84 1.90 -20.28
CA LEU A 1036 -4.24 2.19 -19.95
C LEU A 1036 -4.88 1.08 -19.10
N SER A 1037 -4.62 -0.18 -19.43
CA SER A 1037 -5.18 -1.34 -18.72
C SER A 1037 -4.45 -1.67 -17.42
N ARG A 1038 -3.14 -1.43 -17.34
CA ARG A 1038 -2.35 -1.63 -16.11
C ARG A 1038 -2.82 -0.73 -14.97
N TYR A 1039 -3.14 0.54 -15.27
CA TYR A 1039 -3.55 1.54 -14.29
C TYR A 1039 -5.07 1.71 -14.23
N ALA A 1040 -5.81 0.60 -14.27
CA ALA A 1040 -7.26 0.54 -14.15
C ALA A 1040 -7.70 -0.54 -13.15
N ASN A 1041 -8.99 -0.58 -12.79
CA ASN A 1041 -9.58 -1.71 -12.07
C ASN A 1041 -9.93 -2.85 -13.04
N SER A 1042 -10.39 -3.98 -12.50
CA SER A 1042 -10.81 -5.14 -13.30
C SER A 1042 -12.05 -4.86 -14.15
N ASN A 1043 -12.93 -3.98 -13.68
CA ASN A 1043 -14.23 -3.67 -14.28
C ASN A 1043 -14.39 -2.21 -14.74
N GLU A 1044 -13.48 -1.28 -14.41
CA GLU A 1044 -13.60 0.15 -14.74
C GLU A 1044 -12.26 0.87 -14.91
N SER A 1045 -12.28 2.05 -15.55
CA SER A 1045 -11.15 3.02 -15.55
C SER A 1045 -10.91 3.55 -14.13
N HIS A 1046 -9.73 4.14 -13.88
CA HIS A 1046 -9.38 4.63 -12.54
C HIS A 1046 -8.48 5.88 -12.58
N PRO A 1047 -9.07 7.09 -12.58
CA PRO A 1047 -8.35 8.37 -12.65
C PRO A 1047 -7.17 8.46 -11.66
N PHE A 1048 -7.40 8.14 -10.39
CA PHE A 1048 -6.36 8.20 -9.36
C PHE A 1048 -5.14 7.30 -9.64
N LYS A 1049 -5.33 6.07 -10.16
CA LYS A 1049 -4.22 5.18 -10.53
C LYS A 1049 -3.44 5.71 -11.73
N ARG A 1050 -4.16 6.26 -12.73
CA ARG A 1050 -3.57 6.85 -13.95
C ARG A 1050 -2.82 8.15 -13.66
N GLY A 1051 -3.36 9.02 -12.80
CA GLY A 1051 -2.65 10.19 -12.29
C GLY A 1051 -1.43 9.81 -11.44
N GLY A 1052 -1.55 8.77 -10.61
CA GLY A 1052 -0.44 8.26 -9.80
C GLY A 1052 0.71 7.72 -10.65
N PHE A 1053 0.38 7.05 -11.75
CA PHE A 1053 1.34 6.66 -12.79
C PHE A 1053 2.09 7.87 -13.34
N LEU A 1054 1.39 8.94 -13.73
CA LEU A 1054 2.01 10.15 -14.27
C LEU A 1054 3.01 10.76 -13.28
N TYR A 1055 2.62 11.01 -12.02
CA TYR A 1055 3.54 11.60 -11.04
C TYR A 1055 4.73 10.69 -10.72
N LYS A 1056 4.47 9.40 -10.46
CA LYS A 1056 5.50 8.49 -9.99
C LYS A 1056 6.45 8.05 -11.10
N ARG A 1057 5.92 7.72 -12.28
CA ARG A 1057 6.68 7.15 -13.40
C ARG A 1057 7.20 8.22 -14.36
N LEU A 1058 6.42 9.27 -14.62
CA LEU A 1058 6.76 10.27 -15.64
C LEU A 1058 7.31 11.57 -15.08
N LEU A 1059 7.02 11.91 -13.82
CA LEU A 1059 7.54 13.11 -13.16
C LEU A 1059 8.50 12.82 -11.98
N CYS A 1060 8.70 11.55 -11.64
CA CYS A 1060 9.62 11.09 -10.59
C CYS A 1060 9.31 11.68 -9.21
N ARG A 1061 8.02 11.85 -8.92
CA ARG A 1061 7.53 12.43 -7.67
C ARG A 1061 6.85 11.39 -6.81
N ASP A 1062 7.37 11.27 -5.60
CA ASP A 1062 6.73 10.51 -4.54
C ASP A 1062 5.64 11.39 -3.90
N LEU A 1063 4.39 11.10 -4.22
CA LEU A 1063 3.25 11.73 -3.55
C LEU A 1063 3.05 11.06 -2.18
N PRO A 1064 3.12 11.81 -1.08
CA PRO A 1064 2.94 11.22 0.24
C PRO A 1064 1.48 10.76 0.39
N LEU A 1065 1.26 9.46 0.58
CA LEU A 1065 -0.05 8.97 0.98
C LEU A 1065 -0.39 9.53 2.39
N PRO A 1066 -1.64 9.96 2.64
CA PRO A 1066 -2.12 10.24 3.98
C PRO A 1066 -1.97 8.98 4.82
N ALA A 1067 -1.54 9.12 6.08
CA ALA A 1067 -1.43 7.97 7.00
C ALA A 1067 -2.79 7.24 7.19
N ASN A 1068 -3.88 7.94 6.85
CA ASN A 1068 -5.27 7.52 6.93
C ASN A 1068 -5.94 7.28 5.55
N ALA A 1069 -5.19 7.14 4.45
CA ALA A 1069 -5.78 6.98 3.11
C ALA A 1069 -6.67 5.74 2.95
N GLY A 1070 -6.43 4.69 3.73
CA GLY A 1070 -7.30 3.49 3.78
C GLY A 1070 -8.54 3.62 4.68
N PHE A 1071 -8.76 4.77 5.31
CA PHE A 1071 -9.69 4.95 6.44
C PHE A 1071 -10.78 6.00 6.19
N ILE A 1072 -10.79 6.64 5.02
CA ILE A 1072 -11.80 7.65 4.66
C ILE A 1072 -12.80 7.03 3.70
N GLN A 1073 -14.02 6.77 4.17
CA GLN A 1073 -15.08 6.25 3.31
C GLN A 1073 -15.65 7.36 2.43
N ALA A 1074 -15.54 7.14 1.12
CA ALA A 1074 -16.26 7.90 0.12
C ALA A 1074 -17.77 7.71 0.31
N PRO A 1075 -18.60 8.77 0.26
CA PRO A 1075 -20.01 8.57 0.00
C PRO A 1075 -20.16 7.82 -1.35
N GLN A 1076 -21.13 6.91 -1.42
CA GLN A 1076 -21.34 6.08 -2.61
C GLN A 1076 -21.90 6.96 -3.73
N PRO A 1077 -21.16 7.13 -4.84
CA PRO A 1077 -21.65 7.91 -5.96
C PRO A 1077 -22.76 7.14 -6.69
N ASP A 1078 -23.57 7.86 -7.47
CA ASP A 1078 -24.57 7.24 -8.34
C ASP A 1078 -23.89 6.21 -9.27
N PRO A 1079 -24.32 4.94 -9.29
CA PRO A 1079 -23.73 3.92 -10.16
C PRO A 1079 -23.90 4.22 -11.65
N ASN A 1080 -24.85 5.08 -12.02
CA ASN A 1080 -25.06 5.54 -13.40
C ASN A 1080 -24.28 6.82 -13.73
N ALA A 1081 -23.60 7.43 -12.75
CA ALA A 1081 -22.74 8.58 -12.99
C ALA A 1081 -21.48 8.16 -13.76
N THR A 1082 -20.90 9.12 -14.49
CA THR A 1082 -19.58 8.92 -15.11
C THR A 1082 -18.50 8.77 -14.05
N THR A 1083 -17.41 8.09 -14.37
CA THR A 1083 -16.27 7.84 -13.48
C THR A 1083 -15.73 9.15 -12.94
N ARG A 1084 -15.66 10.20 -13.78
CA ARG A 1084 -15.34 11.56 -13.34
C ARG A 1084 -16.27 12.04 -12.24
N GLN A 1085 -17.59 11.99 -12.46
CA GLN A 1085 -18.57 12.41 -11.46
C GLN A 1085 -18.42 11.60 -10.16
N ARG A 1086 -18.15 10.28 -10.26
CA ARG A 1086 -17.90 9.41 -9.11
C ARG A 1086 -16.68 9.87 -8.28
N PHE A 1087 -15.56 10.18 -8.95
CA PHE A 1087 -14.32 10.64 -8.30
C PHE A 1087 -14.38 12.10 -7.83
N GLU A 1088 -15.10 12.97 -8.53
CA GLU A 1088 -15.36 14.34 -8.07
C GLU A 1088 -16.27 14.35 -6.84
N PHE A 1089 -17.30 13.51 -6.82
CA PHE A 1089 -18.12 13.32 -5.63
C PHE A 1089 -17.27 12.82 -4.45
N HIS A 1090 -16.39 11.85 -4.70
CA HIS A 1090 -15.44 11.37 -3.71
C HIS A 1090 -14.54 12.50 -3.15
N SER A 1091 -13.91 13.28 -4.02
CA SER A 1091 -12.93 14.29 -3.62
C SER A 1091 -13.57 15.55 -3.02
N LYS A 1092 -14.75 15.96 -3.48
CA LYS A 1092 -15.47 17.17 -3.01
C LYS A 1092 -16.27 16.93 -1.73
N SER A 1093 -16.64 15.69 -1.43
CA SER A 1093 -17.42 15.35 -0.24
C SER A 1093 -16.62 15.29 1.05
N ASN A 1094 -15.28 15.24 0.99
CA ASN A 1094 -14.42 15.20 2.17
C ASN A 1094 -13.12 15.99 1.97
N THR A 1095 -12.90 17.02 2.79
CA THR A 1095 -11.70 17.88 2.75
C THR A 1095 -10.40 17.11 2.96
N SER A 1096 -10.42 15.97 3.65
CA SER A 1096 -9.26 15.10 3.83
C SER A 1096 -8.90 14.29 2.58
N CYS A 1097 -9.87 13.94 1.73
CA CYS A 1097 -9.64 13.29 0.43
C CYS A 1097 -9.09 14.29 -0.61
N TYR A 1098 -9.60 15.53 -0.59
CA TYR A 1098 -9.20 16.56 -1.54
C TYR A 1098 -7.68 16.79 -1.57
N GLY A 1099 -7.01 16.69 -0.42
CA GLY A 1099 -5.56 16.90 -0.29
C GLY A 1099 -4.70 16.09 -1.27
N CYS A 1100 -5.09 14.86 -1.59
CA CYS A 1100 -4.39 14.01 -2.57
C CYS A 1100 -5.09 13.95 -3.92
N HIS A 1101 -6.42 13.90 -3.92
CA HIS A 1101 -7.21 13.82 -5.15
C HIS A 1101 -7.00 15.06 -6.04
N GLN A 1102 -6.72 16.23 -5.46
CA GLN A 1102 -6.39 17.44 -6.22
C GLN A 1102 -5.15 17.29 -7.12
N TYR A 1103 -4.22 16.37 -6.80
CA TYR A 1103 -3.05 16.07 -7.62
C TYR A 1103 -3.32 14.91 -8.57
N LEU A 1104 -4.06 13.89 -8.13
CA LEU A 1104 -4.15 12.61 -8.83
C LEU A 1104 -5.32 12.53 -9.80
N ASP A 1105 -6.50 13.00 -9.40
CA ASP A 1105 -7.72 12.87 -10.21
C ASP A 1105 -7.67 13.80 -11.43
N GLY A 1106 -7.20 15.04 -11.22
CA GLY A 1106 -7.10 16.07 -12.26
C GLY A 1106 -6.44 15.55 -13.56
N PRO A 1107 -5.15 15.15 -13.53
CA PRO A 1107 -4.50 14.53 -14.69
C PRO A 1107 -5.06 13.14 -15.04
N GLY A 1108 -5.61 12.42 -14.07
CA GLY A 1108 -6.30 11.14 -14.29
C GLY A 1108 -7.54 11.26 -15.18
N PHE A 1109 -8.29 12.37 -15.09
CA PHE A 1109 -9.48 12.62 -15.91
C PHE A 1109 -9.18 12.73 -17.39
N GLY A 1110 -7.96 13.13 -17.77
CA GLY A 1110 -7.50 13.10 -19.17
C GLY A 1110 -7.69 11.74 -19.82
N PHE A 1111 -7.56 10.66 -19.06
CA PHE A 1111 -7.64 9.30 -19.58
C PHE A 1111 -9.07 8.75 -19.69
N GLU A 1112 -10.10 9.47 -19.27
CA GLU A 1112 -11.43 8.86 -19.07
C GLU A 1112 -12.16 8.49 -20.37
N ASN A 1113 -11.72 9.04 -21.51
CA ASN A 1113 -12.13 8.55 -22.82
C ASN A 1113 -11.64 7.14 -23.13
N TYR A 1114 -10.86 6.47 -22.25
CA TYR A 1114 -10.47 5.07 -22.39
C TYR A 1114 -10.98 4.27 -21.21
N ASP A 1115 -11.69 3.18 -21.47
CA ASP A 1115 -12.20 2.29 -20.43
C ASP A 1115 -11.08 1.49 -19.72
N GLY A 1116 -11.47 0.60 -18.80
CA GLY A 1116 -10.51 -0.23 -18.06
C GLY A 1116 -9.75 -1.24 -18.92
N ALA A 1117 -10.24 -1.52 -20.13
CA ALA A 1117 -9.66 -2.42 -21.12
C ALA A 1117 -9.07 -1.67 -22.33
N SER A 1118 -8.82 -0.36 -22.20
CA SER A 1118 -8.16 0.54 -23.16
C SER A 1118 -8.93 0.89 -24.45
N ILE A 1119 -10.23 0.57 -24.53
CA ILE A 1119 -11.06 0.96 -25.66
C ILE A 1119 -11.51 2.41 -25.51
N PHE A 1120 -11.43 3.16 -26.61
CA PHE A 1120 -11.88 4.55 -26.66
C PHE A 1120 -13.42 4.62 -26.59
N ARG A 1121 -13.93 5.59 -25.82
CA ARG A 1121 -15.35 5.87 -25.62
C ARG A 1121 -15.60 7.38 -25.50
N ALA A 1122 -16.61 7.86 -26.22
CA ALA A 1122 -17.07 9.25 -26.12
C ALA A 1122 -18.10 9.46 -25.01
N SER A 1123 -18.75 8.38 -24.54
CA SER A 1123 -19.76 8.41 -23.49
C SER A 1123 -19.62 7.23 -22.53
N GLU A 1124 -20.11 7.43 -21.31
CA GLU A 1124 -20.23 6.42 -20.26
C GLU A 1124 -21.62 6.50 -19.67
N ASN A 1125 -22.31 5.37 -19.50
CA ASN A 1125 -23.67 5.33 -18.94
C ASN A 1125 -24.65 6.29 -19.66
N GLY A 1126 -24.49 6.47 -20.97
CA GLY A 1126 -25.31 7.38 -21.79
C GLY A 1126 -24.97 8.87 -21.63
N GLN A 1127 -23.95 9.24 -20.86
CA GLN A 1127 -23.50 10.61 -20.66
C GLN A 1127 -22.18 10.88 -21.38
N ALA A 1128 -22.02 12.08 -21.94
CA ALA A 1128 -20.75 12.47 -22.56
C ALA A 1128 -19.62 12.52 -21.52
N ILE A 1129 -18.43 12.07 -21.92
CA ILE A 1129 -17.24 12.11 -21.06
C ILE A 1129 -16.55 13.45 -21.22
N ASP A 1130 -16.32 14.13 -20.10
CA ASP A 1130 -15.41 15.28 -20.00
C ASP A 1130 -14.02 14.76 -19.59
N ALA A 1131 -13.03 14.92 -20.47
CA ALA A 1131 -11.64 14.55 -20.21
C ALA A 1131 -10.73 15.75 -19.93
N SER A 1132 -11.29 16.96 -19.71
CA SER A 1132 -10.50 18.12 -19.30
C SER A 1132 -9.98 17.97 -17.87
N GLY A 1133 -8.91 18.66 -17.52
CA GLY A 1133 -8.38 18.60 -16.17
C GLY A 1133 -7.27 19.60 -15.90
N VAL A 1134 -6.70 19.51 -14.70
CA VAL A 1134 -5.56 20.34 -14.27
C VAL A 1134 -4.45 19.42 -13.78
N LEU A 1135 -3.25 19.59 -14.35
CA LEU A 1135 -2.02 18.99 -13.84
C LEU A 1135 -1.32 19.99 -12.92
N ARG A 1136 -1.03 19.59 -11.68
CA ARG A 1136 -0.40 20.46 -10.68
C ARG A 1136 1.10 20.24 -10.59
N GLY A 1137 1.83 21.34 -10.70
CA GLY A 1137 3.26 21.39 -10.49
C GLY A 1137 4.10 20.75 -11.56
N LEU A 1138 3.70 20.64 -12.82
CA LEU A 1138 4.45 19.92 -13.88
C LEU A 1138 5.97 20.16 -13.82
N GLU A 1139 6.42 21.41 -13.75
CA GLU A 1139 7.84 21.77 -13.64
C GLU A 1139 8.30 21.90 -12.20
N THR A 1140 7.64 22.75 -11.42
CA THR A 1140 7.94 22.98 -10.00
C THR A 1140 6.86 22.32 -9.17
N PHE A 1141 7.21 21.41 -8.26
CA PHE A 1141 6.22 20.71 -7.43
C PHE A 1141 5.66 21.63 -6.33
N THR A 1142 4.96 22.68 -6.74
CA THR A 1142 4.35 23.71 -5.90
C THR A 1142 2.83 23.64 -6.03
N PRO A 1143 2.07 24.01 -4.98
CA PRO A 1143 0.60 24.02 -5.04
C PRO A 1143 0.03 25.04 -6.04
N THR A 1144 0.80 26.06 -6.41
CA THR A 1144 0.38 27.22 -7.21
C THR A 1144 0.55 27.03 -8.72
N GLU A 1145 1.40 26.10 -9.15
CA GLU A 1145 1.55 25.80 -10.57
C GLU A 1145 0.41 24.88 -11.01
N GLU A 1146 -0.53 25.43 -11.80
CA GLU A 1146 -1.66 24.72 -12.37
C GLU A 1146 -1.61 24.80 -13.90
N LEU A 1147 -1.60 23.64 -14.56
CA LEU A 1147 -1.65 23.54 -16.01
C LEU A 1147 -2.95 22.86 -16.43
N SER A 1148 -3.90 23.66 -16.94
CA SER A 1148 -5.13 23.14 -17.51
C SER A 1148 -4.88 22.44 -18.85
N PHE A 1149 -5.65 21.39 -19.14
CA PHE A 1149 -5.67 20.68 -20.42
C PHE A 1149 -7.11 20.30 -20.77
N THR A 1150 -7.38 20.10 -22.05
CA THR A 1150 -8.74 19.84 -22.58
C THR A 1150 -9.05 18.36 -22.79
N ASP A 1151 -8.03 17.56 -23.09
CA ASP A 1151 -8.11 16.12 -23.33
C ASP A 1151 -6.74 15.45 -23.14
N LEU A 1152 -6.65 14.13 -23.32
CA LEU A 1152 -5.38 13.40 -23.21
C LEU A 1152 -4.34 13.84 -24.26
N PRO A 1153 -4.66 14.02 -25.55
CA PRO A 1153 -3.70 14.55 -26.52
C PRO A 1153 -3.08 15.91 -26.11
N ASP A 1154 -3.87 16.82 -25.54
CA ASP A 1154 -3.38 18.10 -25.04
C ASP A 1154 -2.47 17.93 -23.81
N LEU A 1155 -2.85 17.07 -22.87
CA LEU A 1155 -2.00 16.69 -21.74
C LEU A 1155 -0.67 16.06 -22.21
N SER A 1156 -0.73 15.17 -23.20
CA SER A 1156 0.44 14.54 -23.82
C SER A 1156 1.40 15.57 -24.41
N ARG A 1157 0.91 16.56 -25.17
CA ARG A 1157 1.75 17.65 -25.72
C ARG A 1157 2.42 18.47 -24.62
N LYS A 1158 1.71 18.74 -23.53
CA LYS A 1158 2.25 19.47 -22.36
C LYS A 1158 3.37 18.69 -21.67
N ILE A 1159 3.20 17.37 -21.50
CA ILE A 1159 4.24 16.50 -20.93
C ILE A 1159 5.43 16.37 -21.89
N ALA A 1160 5.19 16.26 -23.20
CA ALA A 1160 6.24 16.24 -24.22
C ALA A 1160 7.15 17.46 -24.16
N ALA A 1161 6.57 18.64 -23.88
CA ALA A 1161 7.31 19.89 -23.78
C ALA A 1161 8.03 20.10 -22.44
N SER A 1162 7.85 19.21 -21.46
CA SER A 1162 8.34 19.38 -20.10
C SER A 1162 9.78 18.88 -19.92
N PRO A 1163 10.74 19.76 -19.55
CA PRO A 1163 12.08 19.33 -19.16
C PRO A 1163 12.05 18.39 -17.94
N THR A 1164 11.14 18.61 -16.98
CA THR A 1164 11.00 17.73 -15.81
C THR A 1164 10.60 16.32 -16.21
N ALA A 1165 9.66 16.15 -17.14
CA ALA A 1165 9.27 14.83 -17.62
C ALA A 1165 10.40 14.12 -18.37
N ALA A 1166 11.12 14.85 -19.23
CA ALA A 1166 12.29 14.32 -19.93
C ALA A 1166 13.38 13.88 -18.95
N GLN A 1167 13.72 14.72 -17.99
CA GLN A 1167 14.71 14.40 -16.96
C GLN A 1167 14.29 13.22 -16.09
N CYS A 1168 12.98 13.05 -15.84
CA CYS A 1168 12.50 11.87 -15.13
C CYS A 1168 12.74 10.59 -15.94
N ALA A 1169 12.49 10.57 -17.26
CA ALA A 1169 12.79 9.40 -18.09
C ALA A 1169 14.28 8.99 -17.97
N ALA A 1170 15.18 9.97 -18.06
CA ALA A 1170 16.60 9.76 -17.86
C ALA A 1170 16.94 9.26 -16.44
N ARG A 1171 16.31 9.82 -15.40
CA ARG A 1171 16.46 9.37 -14.01
C ARG A 1171 15.98 7.93 -13.80
N GLN A 1172 14.89 7.53 -14.44
CA GLN A 1172 14.39 6.15 -14.39
C GLN A 1172 15.38 5.19 -15.07
N TYR A 1173 15.96 5.60 -16.20
CA TYR A 1173 17.04 4.84 -16.83
C TYR A 1173 18.28 4.76 -15.96
N TYR A 1174 18.65 5.84 -15.26
CA TYR A 1174 19.75 5.84 -14.28
C TYR A 1174 19.49 4.82 -13.15
N ARG A 1175 18.27 4.77 -12.60
CA ARG A 1175 17.88 3.80 -11.56
C ARG A 1175 17.97 2.36 -12.06
N PHE A 1176 17.50 2.11 -13.27
CA PHE A 1176 17.62 0.82 -13.93
C PHE A 1176 19.09 0.44 -14.14
N ALA A 1177 19.91 1.33 -14.68
CA ALA A 1177 21.31 1.07 -14.99
C ALA A 1177 22.16 0.84 -13.73
N THR A 1178 21.87 1.56 -12.64
CA THR A 1178 22.57 1.43 -11.36
C THR A 1178 21.99 0.36 -10.45
N GLY A 1179 20.78 -0.15 -10.71
CA GLY A 1179 20.10 -1.13 -9.87
C GLY A 1179 19.79 -0.59 -8.48
N ARG A 1180 19.57 0.72 -8.33
CA ARG A 1180 19.23 1.35 -7.05
C ARG A 1180 18.59 2.71 -7.24
N ARG A 1181 17.94 3.21 -6.19
CA ARG A 1181 17.56 4.62 -6.11
C ARG A 1181 18.82 5.48 -5.94
N GLU A 1182 18.84 6.64 -6.57
CA GLU A 1182 19.90 7.62 -6.42
C GLU A 1182 20.02 8.08 -4.96
N ALA A 1183 21.25 8.21 -4.49
CA ALA A 1183 21.61 8.74 -3.19
C ALA A 1183 22.13 10.17 -3.35
N SER A 1184 22.27 10.89 -2.24
CA SER A 1184 22.83 12.26 -2.25
C SER A 1184 24.23 12.33 -2.87
N SER A 1185 25.03 11.27 -2.76
CA SER A 1185 26.36 11.19 -3.39
C SER A 1185 26.31 11.13 -4.92
N ASP A 1186 25.17 10.77 -5.51
CA ASP A 1186 25.04 10.68 -6.97
C ASP A 1186 24.67 12.02 -7.62
N SER A 1187 24.36 13.06 -6.84
CA SER A 1187 23.77 14.31 -7.33
C SER A 1187 24.54 14.89 -8.52
N CYS A 1188 25.84 15.11 -8.40
CA CYS A 1188 26.64 15.68 -9.48
C CYS A 1188 26.75 14.79 -10.71
N ALA A 1189 26.86 13.47 -10.54
CA ALA A 1189 26.95 12.53 -11.65
C ALA A 1189 25.61 12.47 -12.42
N LEU A 1190 24.51 12.48 -11.67
CA LEU A 1190 23.16 12.53 -12.23
C LEU A 1190 22.90 13.89 -12.90
N ASP A 1191 23.26 15.00 -12.27
CA ASP A 1191 23.09 16.35 -12.82
C ASP A 1191 23.88 16.52 -14.12
N SER A 1192 25.13 16.04 -14.18
CA SER A 1192 25.94 16.05 -15.40
C SER A 1192 25.29 15.21 -16.52
N PHE A 1193 24.77 14.03 -16.19
CA PHE A 1193 24.04 13.18 -17.13
C PHE A 1193 22.77 13.86 -17.65
N LEU A 1194 21.96 14.45 -16.75
CA LEU A 1194 20.71 15.15 -17.09
C LEU A 1194 20.97 16.43 -17.91
N GLN A 1195 22.05 17.16 -17.61
CA GLN A 1195 22.48 18.33 -18.39
C GLN A 1195 22.91 17.93 -19.80
N THR A 1196 23.71 16.86 -19.93
CA THR A 1196 24.13 16.33 -21.24
C THR A 1196 22.92 15.90 -22.07
N TYR A 1197 21.98 15.18 -21.46
CA TYR A 1197 20.74 14.77 -22.10
C TYR A 1197 19.89 15.96 -22.55
N SER A 1198 19.80 17.01 -21.73
CA SER A 1198 19.06 18.24 -22.05
C SER A 1198 19.73 19.04 -23.17
N ALA A 1199 21.06 19.18 -23.14
CA ALA A 1199 21.83 19.89 -24.16
C ALA A 1199 21.75 19.23 -25.55
N ASN A 1200 21.45 17.93 -25.61
CA ASN A 1200 21.25 17.17 -26.84
C ASN A 1200 19.76 17.03 -27.22
N GLY A 1201 18.92 17.99 -26.81
CA GLY A 1201 17.51 18.07 -27.23
C GLY A 1201 16.66 16.90 -26.74
N HIS A 1202 16.99 16.30 -25.60
CA HIS A 1202 16.29 15.14 -25.03
C HIS A 1202 16.26 13.91 -25.95
N ASN A 1203 17.33 13.71 -26.72
CA ASN A 1203 17.52 12.54 -27.58
C ASN A 1203 17.65 11.23 -26.76
N LEU A 1204 16.85 10.22 -27.09
CA LEU A 1204 16.77 8.93 -26.39
C LEU A 1204 18.05 8.10 -26.51
N GLN A 1205 18.78 8.17 -27.63
CA GLN A 1205 20.10 7.52 -27.73
C GLN A 1205 21.11 8.15 -26.77
N THR A 1206 21.10 9.49 -26.66
CA THR A 1206 21.91 10.20 -25.66
C THR A 1206 21.55 9.78 -24.23
N MET A 1207 20.26 9.58 -23.93
CA MET A 1207 19.83 9.03 -22.64
C MET A 1207 20.39 7.63 -22.38
N LEU A 1208 20.26 6.73 -23.36
CA LEU A 1208 20.67 5.32 -23.23
C LEU A 1208 22.19 5.16 -23.09
N LEU A 1209 22.95 6.00 -23.77
CA LEU A 1209 24.41 5.95 -23.76
C LEU A 1209 25.05 6.80 -22.65
N GLY A 1210 24.44 7.91 -22.25
CA GLY A 1210 25.10 8.96 -21.47
C GLY A 1210 25.66 8.52 -20.11
N ILE A 1211 25.07 7.50 -19.47
CA ILE A 1211 25.54 7.01 -18.16
C ILE A 1211 26.96 6.42 -18.21
N VAL A 1212 27.40 5.89 -19.35
CA VAL A 1212 28.74 5.25 -19.47
C VAL A 1212 29.89 6.26 -19.40
N ASN A 1213 29.59 7.54 -19.61
CA ASN A 1213 30.56 8.64 -19.55
C ASN A 1213 30.72 9.20 -18.13
N ALA A 1214 29.80 8.92 -17.22
CA ALA A 1214 29.90 9.42 -15.85
C ALA A 1214 31.11 8.81 -15.13
N PRO A 1215 31.92 9.58 -14.38
CA PRO A 1215 33.01 9.02 -13.57
C PRO A 1215 32.54 7.93 -12.61
N GLY A 1216 31.33 8.07 -12.05
CA GLY A 1216 30.70 7.06 -11.20
C GLY A 1216 30.35 5.74 -11.89
N PHE A 1217 30.50 5.63 -13.23
CA PHE A 1217 30.31 4.36 -13.94
C PHE A 1217 31.44 3.38 -13.63
N THR A 1218 32.70 3.83 -13.65
CA THR A 1218 33.89 3.01 -13.40
C THR A 1218 34.56 3.25 -12.05
N VAL A 1219 34.17 4.27 -11.30
CA VAL A 1219 34.72 4.55 -9.97
C VAL A 1219 33.68 4.24 -8.89
N ARG A 1220 34.14 3.71 -7.75
CA ARG A 1220 33.37 3.37 -6.54
C ARG A 1220 34.03 3.97 -5.30
N ARG A 1221 33.26 4.24 -4.24
CA ARG A 1221 33.80 4.68 -2.94
C ARG A 1221 34.03 3.49 -2.01
N ALA A 1222 34.86 3.66 -0.98
CA ALA A 1222 34.95 2.69 0.10
C ALA A 1222 33.57 2.46 0.76
N ASP A 1223 33.34 1.23 1.22
CA ASP A 1223 32.14 0.89 1.99
C ASP A 1223 32.18 1.63 3.34
N GLN A 1224 31.02 2.12 3.80
CA GLN A 1224 30.89 2.71 5.14
C GLN A 1224 30.54 1.64 6.17
#